data_AF-A0A9D3W1F0-F1
#
_entry.id   AF-A0A9D3W1F0-F1
#
_cell.length_a   1.000
_cell.length_b   1.000
_cell.length_c   1.000
_cell.angle_alpha   90.00
_cell.angle_beta   90.00
_cell.angle_gamma   90.00
#
_symmetry.space_group_name_H-M   'P 1'
#
loop_
_entity.id
_entity.type
_entity.pdbx_description
1 polymer ?
#
loop_
_entity_poly.entity_id
_entity_poly.type
_entity_poly.pdbx_seq_one_letter_code
_entity_poly.pdbx_strand_id
1 'polypeptide(L)'
;METKLCATKMEAVRRRCGFLNGIDVSAEGSRGGLSFEWNGNNLVILQSFSKYHIDVEVQEEDSARWRFTGFYGAPELVGGDFNEILFAHEKQVGLLREEARMEAFRSTLEDCLLEDIGFSGTWFTWERGKAMDRNIRERLDREVANDAWLQQFPNYSLRYLPHSISDHCPLLIETEETRRRSPDRFRFEAWWVLEESCEEQIKSLWESSSGSFASRMKFLANGLNVWGKKIRNKKEGRRHVNRIRGLQRQDGVLATDNREMENIAQEYFSDLFTSRGIGDLEHILSGIRLCVSDIMNQNLVAIYKEDEIMEALKSMGPTKASGANGFPAIFYQKFWHIIVLHAFKLKRAGKKGLMALKLDMSKAYDRVEWYFIQRVMLKMGFDVRFVDFIIKCVNSVQYSIILNGEEGSGFKPSRGLRQRDPLSPYLFLFCGEGLSVLMRLACMEKKVKWATVCRNAPPISHLMFADDCILFWKVSTQETNVLKNILEEYESCTGQCINFEKSTVLFSKNVGEHDKNRVVQALNVRCSTDPEKYLGLPNMMGRRKKLAFQNIKDRLKAKINNWSIRHISQGGREVFIKAVLQAIPTYSMACFLLPKSFCVELENIMSSFWWRNNHGKRGLHWCEWKSLCATKEEGGMGFRHLSSFNIAVLAKQGWRLLRYPNSLLARTLKAKYFKNTDFLNSSLGNLPSFTWKSIWEARGFFLKEMGWRIGDGQSVSVWDDAWVPGHEEVRIQNVNNVQSLVRVLDLIDGEYSVRSGHRLLLQDEQNHILTDLKQLYKKLWSMDLTPKIKITVWRLLNNYLPNFSNLHYRRMLNSPICRRCQSEAETMEHIFRDYPTAKETWQQLYLVWSISEESSNFSEWMRSTFESRSKALCRMIACALWAIWMSRNRWAALVDLRLKVNFDAAFNRHTKESCSGIVICNSKAEVICSKTVMNFNISSAFVAEAVACLQALNLGLQLGLKNVEVEGDSHSVIQKLQEKKDDRSEISMYLKDSLALSANFDSCIFLFTNREANKVAHELAQEGLTRRELVYLSDRVLSEAVEAVAEDKR
;
A
#
# COMPACT_ATOMS: atom_id res chain seq x y z
N MET A 1 -26.05 -35.92 -12.64
CA MET A 1 -26.72 -35.49 -11.39
C MET A 1 -26.74 -36.64 -10.39
N GLU A 2 -26.54 -36.38 -9.09
CA GLU A 2 -26.92 -37.34 -8.04
C GLU A 2 -28.42 -37.18 -7.71
N THR A 3 -29.09 -38.26 -7.32
CA THR A 3 -30.54 -38.28 -7.03
C THR A 3 -30.88 -39.17 -5.83
N LYS A 4 -31.96 -38.84 -5.12
CA LYS A 4 -32.55 -39.69 -4.06
C LYS A 4 -33.87 -40.35 -4.50
N LEU A 5 -34.12 -40.38 -5.81
CA LEU A 5 -35.26 -41.05 -6.44
C LEU A 5 -34.82 -42.41 -7.03
N CYS A 6 -35.76 -43.35 -7.15
CA CYS A 6 -35.56 -44.56 -7.95
C CYS A 6 -35.62 -44.22 -9.45
N ALA A 7 -34.96 -45.02 -10.29
CA ALA A 7 -34.82 -44.77 -11.73
C ALA A 7 -36.18 -44.53 -12.43
N THR A 8 -37.22 -45.29 -12.08
CA THR A 8 -38.58 -45.12 -12.61
C THR A 8 -39.25 -43.79 -12.24
N LYS A 9 -38.81 -43.12 -11.17
CA LYS A 9 -39.21 -41.74 -10.84
C LYS A 9 -38.34 -40.71 -11.53
N MET A 10 -37.05 -40.97 -11.71
CA MET A 10 -36.17 -40.09 -12.50
C MET A 10 -36.59 -40.03 -13.97
N GLU A 11 -36.90 -41.16 -14.61
CA GLU A 11 -37.42 -41.17 -15.98
C GLU A 11 -38.67 -40.27 -16.14
N ALA A 12 -39.56 -40.28 -15.14
CA ALA A 12 -40.75 -39.43 -15.11
C ALA A 12 -40.44 -37.94 -14.83
N VAL A 13 -39.29 -37.62 -14.23
CA VAL A 13 -38.77 -36.25 -14.10
C VAL A 13 -38.11 -35.82 -15.40
N ARG A 14 -37.14 -36.58 -15.91
CA ARG A 14 -36.44 -36.43 -17.20
C ARG A 14 -37.39 -36.09 -18.35
N ARG A 15 -38.42 -36.93 -18.56
CA ARG A 15 -39.46 -36.73 -19.58
C ARG A 15 -40.29 -35.45 -19.38
N ARG A 16 -40.43 -34.93 -18.14
CA ARG A 16 -41.12 -33.65 -17.83
C ARG A 16 -40.18 -32.44 -17.96
N CYS A 17 -38.89 -32.62 -17.70
CA CYS A 17 -37.84 -31.64 -17.96
C CYS A 17 -37.54 -31.47 -19.45
N GLY A 18 -38.17 -32.29 -20.31
CA GLY A 18 -38.06 -32.20 -21.77
C GLY A 18 -36.89 -32.98 -22.35
N PHE A 19 -36.22 -33.82 -21.56
CA PHE A 19 -35.15 -34.70 -22.01
C PHE A 19 -35.72 -36.03 -22.54
N LEU A 20 -35.43 -36.34 -23.80
CA LEU A 20 -35.86 -37.59 -24.43
C LEU A 20 -35.02 -38.78 -23.95
N ASN A 21 -33.71 -38.60 -23.86
CA ASN A 21 -32.73 -39.66 -23.62
C ASN A 21 -32.07 -39.54 -22.24
N GLY A 22 -31.61 -40.66 -21.68
CA GLY A 22 -30.90 -40.68 -20.41
C GLY A 22 -30.70 -42.06 -19.79
N ILE A 23 -29.81 -42.10 -18.80
CA ILE A 23 -29.40 -43.28 -18.02
C ILE A 23 -29.67 -42.98 -16.54
N ASP A 24 -30.43 -43.84 -15.87
CA ASP A 24 -30.92 -43.61 -14.51
C ASP A 24 -30.59 -44.80 -13.57
N VAL A 25 -29.77 -44.53 -12.54
CA VAL A 25 -29.31 -45.47 -11.51
C VAL A 25 -30.02 -45.15 -10.19
N SER A 26 -30.65 -46.14 -9.56
CA SER A 26 -31.45 -45.92 -8.34
C SER A 26 -30.60 -45.71 -7.08
N ALA A 27 -31.10 -44.88 -6.16
CA ALA A 27 -30.55 -44.70 -4.83
C ALA A 27 -30.73 -45.96 -3.94
N GLU A 28 -29.71 -46.29 -3.12
CA GLU A 28 -29.75 -47.39 -2.14
C GLU A 28 -29.60 -46.88 -0.70
N GLY A 29 -30.62 -47.15 0.13
CA GLY A 29 -30.62 -46.79 1.55
C GLY A 29 -30.58 -45.27 1.78
N SER A 30 -29.50 -44.78 2.37
CA SER A 30 -29.27 -43.35 2.64
C SER A 30 -28.36 -42.65 1.63
N ARG A 31 -27.83 -43.39 0.63
CA ARG A 31 -26.94 -42.89 -0.42
C ARG A 31 -27.75 -42.54 -1.67
N GLY A 32 -27.33 -41.55 -2.46
CA GLY A 32 -27.96 -41.28 -3.74
C GLY A 32 -27.62 -42.33 -4.81
N GLY A 33 -28.39 -42.26 -5.90
CA GLY A 33 -28.07 -42.85 -7.19
C GLY A 33 -27.65 -41.77 -8.19
N LEU A 34 -27.41 -42.15 -9.44
CA LEU A 34 -26.88 -41.26 -10.48
C LEU A 34 -27.85 -41.16 -11.67
N SER A 35 -27.93 -40.00 -12.30
CA SER A 35 -28.69 -39.78 -13.53
C SER A 35 -27.92 -38.91 -14.51
N PHE A 36 -27.96 -39.28 -15.80
CA PHE A 36 -27.35 -38.57 -16.91
C PHE A 36 -28.41 -38.44 -18.02
N GLU A 37 -28.77 -37.21 -18.40
CA GLU A 37 -29.93 -36.89 -19.25
C GLU A 37 -29.47 -36.02 -20.45
N TRP A 38 -30.00 -36.25 -21.66
CA TRP A 38 -29.64 -35.44 -22.84
C TRP A 38 -30.78 -35.32 -23.87
N ASN A 39 -30.57 -34.43 -24.84
CA ASN A 39 -31.47 -34.13 -25.96
C ASN A 39 -30.73 -34.10 -27.29
N GLY A 40 -31.49 -34.25 -28.39
CA GLY A 40 -30.95 -34.34 -29.75
C GLY A 40 -30.60 -35.77 -30.18
N ASN A 41 -30.11 -35.89 -31.42
CA ASN A 41 -29.71 -37.17 -32.03
C ASN A 41 -28.32 -37.67 -31.59
N ASN A 42 -27.59 -36.89 -30.78
CA ASN A 42 -26.20 -37.16 -30.39
C ASN A 42 -26.03 -38.61 -29.92
N LEU A 43 -25.07 -39.30 -30.54
CA LEU A 43 -24.82 -40.72 -30.33
C LEU A 43 -23.99 -40.91 -29.06
N VAL A 44 -24.68 -41.15 -27.94
CA VAL A 44 -24.06 -41.44 -26.64
C VAL A 44 -23.89 -42.94 -26.50
N ILE A 45 -22.64 -43.40 -26.55
CA ILE A 45 -22.25 -44.80 -26.38
C ILE A 45 -21.86 -45.03 -24.91
N LEU A 46 -22.62 -45.89 -24.22
CA LEU A 46 -22.33 -46.26 -22.84
C LEU A 46 -21.12 -47.21 -22.79
N GLN A 47 -19.99 -46.70 -22.28
CA GLN A 47 -18.73 -47.44 -22.13
C GLN A 47 -18.75 -48.29 -20.86
N SER A 48 -19.13 -47.70 -19.72
CA SER A 48 -19.38 -48.45 -18.48
C SER A 48 -20.25 -47.67 -17.48
N PHE A 49 -20.82 -48.36 -16.48
CA PHE A 49 -21.45 -47.70 -15.34
C PHE A 49 -21.39 -48.57 -14.08
N SER A 50 -21.55 -47.93 -12.93
CA SER A 50 -21.73 -48.57 -11.64
C SER A 50 -22.53 -47.65 -10.71
N LYS A 51 -22.78 -48.10 -9.47
CA LYS A 51 -23.29 -47.25 -8.38
C LYS A 51 -22.39 -46.05 -8.00
N TYR A 52 -21.16 -45.98 -8.54
CA TYR A 52 -20.21 -44.89 -8.30
C TYR A 52 -19.74 -44.20 -9.58
N HIS A 53 -20.17 -44.66 -10.76
CA HIS A 53 -19.77 -44.01 -12.00
C HIS A 53 -20.75 -44.14 -13.16
N ILE A 54 -20.73 -43.16 -14.05
CA ILE A 54 -21.26 -43.24 -15.41
C ILE A 54 -20.12 -42.82 -16.35
N ASP A 55 -19.91 -43.61 -17.41
CA ASP A 55 -18.82 -43.47 -18.37
C ASP A 55 -19.36 -43.64 -19.80
N VAL A 56 -19.38 -42.56 -20.58
CA VAL A 56 -19.96 -42.53 -21.93
C VAL A 56 -19.01 -41.84 -22.92
N GLU A 57 -19.02 -42.31 -24.17
CA GLU A 57 -18.42 -41.62 -25.30
C GLU A 57 -19.54 -40.91 -26.07
N VAL A 58 -19.39 -39.60 -26.32
CA VAL A 58 -20.39 -38.77 -26.99
C VAL A 58 -19.88 -38.40 -28.38
N GLN A 59 -20.66 -38.71 -29.41
CA GLN A 59 -20.46 -38.21 -30.77
C GLN A 59 -21.65 -37.33 -31.20
N GLU A 60 -21.37 -36.09 -31.56
CA GLU A 60 -22.33 -35.16 -32.15
C GLU A 60 -22.20 -35.21 -33.69
N GLU A 61 -23.22 -34.77 -34.43
CA GLU A 61 -23.31 -35.03 -35.87
C GLU A 61 -22.22 -34.30 -36.71
N ASP A 62 -21.63 -33.20 -36.21
CA ASP A 62 -20.59 -32.39 -36.88
C ASP A 62 -19.38 -32.03 -35.96
N SER A 63 -19.19 -32.70 -34.81
CA SER A 63 -18.13 -32.34 -33.84
C SER A 63 -17.20 -33.51 -33.47
N ALA A 64 -16.11 -33.19 -32.75
CA ALA A 64 -15.14 -34.19 -32.31
C ALA A 64 -15.69 -35.04 -31.16
N ARG A 65 -15.41 -36.35 -31.17
CA ARG A 65 -15.80 -37.24 -30.06
C ARG A 65 -15.12 -36.83 -28.76
N TRP A 66 -15.87 -36.88 -27.67
CA TRP A 66 -15.39 -36.62 -26.31
C TRP A 66 -15.94 -37.66 -25.34
N ARG A 67 -15.25 -37.87 -24.21
CA ARG A 67 -15.64 -38.87 -23.20
C ARG A 67 -16.06 -38.17 -21.91
N PHE A 68 -17.21 -38.55 -21.38
CA PHE A 68 -17.69 -38.12 -20.07
C PHE A 68 -17.56 -39.29 -19.09
N THR A 69 -16.67 -39.16 -18.11
CA THR A 69 -16.43 -40.17 -17.08
C THR A 69 -16.38 -39.51 -15.71
N GLY A 70 -17.25 -39.93 -14.80
CA GLY A 70 -17.13 -39.63 -13.37
C GLY A 70 -17.58 -40.87 -12.60
N PHE A 71 -16.77 -41.55 -11.78
CA PHE A 71 -15.42 -41.23 -11.29
C PHE A 71 -14.35 -42.31 -11.57
N TYR A 72 -13.09 -41.88 -11.47
CA TYR A 72 -11.81 -42.63 -11.45
C TYR A 72 -11.29 -43.21 -12.78
N GLY A 73 -10.47 -42.39 -13.45
CA GLY A 73 -9.71 -42.65 -14.68
C GLY A 73 -9.24 -41.30 -15.24
N ALA A 74 -8.10 -41.23 -15.94
CA ALA A 74 -7.49 -39.98 -16.39
C ALA A 74 -8.47 -39.15 -17.28
N PRO A 75 -9.05 -38.05 -16.79
CA PRO A 75 -10.23 -37.44 -17.40
C PRO A 75 -9.96 -36.07 -18.00
N GLU A 76 -10.82 -35.65 -18.93
CA GLU A 76 -10.74 -34.32 -19.56
C GLU A 76 -11.55 -33.26 -18.78
N LEU A 77 -12.67 -33.68 -18.18
CA LEU A 77 -13.55 -32.89 -17.32
C LEU A 77 -14.10 -33.79 -16.19
N VAL A 78 -14.19 -33.29 -14.96
CA VAL A 78 -14.80 -33.98 -13.81
C VAL A 78 -15.72 -33.04 -13.04
N GLY A 79 -16.97 -33.44 -12.86
CA GLY A 79 -18.01 -32.67 -12.18
C GLY A 79 -18.71 -33.42 -11.05
N GLY A 80 -18.96 -32.76 -9.92
CA GLY A 80 -19.75 -33.33 -8.83
C GLY A 80 -19.44 -32.73 -7.45
N ASP A 81 -19.95 -33.41 -6.41
CA ASP A 81 -19.65 -33.15 -5.00
C ASP A 81 -18.33 -33.82 -4.60
N PHE A 82 -17.29 -33.02 -4.36
CA PHE A 82 -15.97 -33.51 -3.95
C PHE A 82 -15.85 -33.75 -2.43
N ASN A 83 -16.90 -33.47 -1.65
CA ASN A 83 -16.96 -33.60 -0.18
C ASN A 83 -15.91 -32.79 0.61
N GLU A 84 -15.06 -32.02 -0.07
CA GLU A 84 -13.97 -31.21 0.48
C GLU A 84 -13.86 -29.85 -0.22
N ILE A 85 -13.19 -28.92 0.44
CA ILE A 85 -12.95 -27.56 -0.05
C ILE A 85 -11.47 -27.33 -0.37
N LEU A 86 -11.16 -26.44 -1.31
CA LEU A 86 -9.77 -26.11 -1.68
C LEU A 86 -9.11 -25.14 -0.68
N PHE A 87 -9.91 -24.34 0.03
CA PHE A 87 -9.43 -23.32 0.96
C PHE A 87 -10.41 -23.07 2.12
N ALA A 88 -9.89 -22.73 3.30
CA ALA A 88 -10.69 -22.46 4.51
C ALA A 88 -11.80 -21.39 4.36
N HIS A 89 -11.74 -20.53 3.34
CA HIS A 89 -12.73 -19.50 3.06
C HIS A 89 -13.91 -19.97 2.18
N GLU A 90 -13.86 -21.20 1.66
CA GLU A 90 -14.99 -21.88 1.00
C GLU A 90 -16.00 -22.47 2.01
N LYS A 91 -15.75 -22.35 3.33
CA LYS A 91 -16.66 -22.71 4.42
C LYS A 91 -17.10 -21.50 5.23
N GLN A 92 -18.38 -21.44 5.57
CA GLN A 92 -18.97 -20.48 6.51
C GLN A 92 -19.62 -21.20 7.69
N VAL A 93 -19.18 -20.85 8.92
CA VAL A 93 -19.63 -21.38 10.23
C VAL A 93 -19.28 -22.88 10.46
N GLY A 94 -19.13 -23.26 11.74
CA GLY A 94 -18.69 -24.59 12.18
C GLY A 94 -17.19 -24.68 12.48
N LEU A 95 -16.69 -25.91 12.71
CA LEU A 95 -15.24 -26.16 12.73
C LEU A 95 -14.63 -25.88 11.35
N LEU A 96 -13.39 -25.40 11.32
CA LEU A 96 -12.61 -25.28 10.09
C LEU A 96 -12.20 -26.67 9.59
N ARG A 97 -12.11 -26.84 8.27
CA ARG A 97 -11.46 -28.02 7.67
C ARG A 97 -9.96 -27.97 7.95
N GLU A 98 -9.34 -29.14 8.13
CA GLU A 98 -7.89 -29.26 8.30
C GLU A 98 -7.14 -28.85 7.03
N GLU A 99 -6.10 -28.02 7.15
CA GLU A 99 -5.36 -27.53 5.98
C GLU A 99 -4.81 -28.68 5.13
N ALA A 100 -4.29 -29.73 5.77
CA ALA A 100 -3.73 -30.89 5.07
C ALA A 100 -4.77 -31.75 4.31
N ARG A 101 -6.08 -31.65 4.63
CA ARG A 101 -7.15 -32.26 3.80
C ARG A 101 -7.42 -31.43 2.55
N MET A 102 -7.46 -30.11 2.71
CA MET A 102 -7.59 -29.17 1.59
C MET A 102 -6.35 -29.22 0.68
N GLU A 103 -5.17 -29.44 1.27
CA GLU A 103 -3.89 -29.64 0.57
C GLU A 103 -3.88 -30.94 -0.24
N ALA A 104 -4.21 -32.08 0.36
CA ALA A 104 -4.34 -33.34 -0.37
C ALA A 104 -5.34 -33.24 -1.53
N PHE A 105 -6.44 -32.49 -1.37
CA PHE A 105 -7.39 -32.24 -2.45
C PHE A 105 -6.79 -31.35 -3.56
N ARG A 106 -6.06 -30.27 -3.22
CA ARG A 106 -5.31 -29.45 -4.20
C ARG A 106 -4.29 -30.30 -4.97
N SER A 107 -3.49 -31.11 -4.28
CA SER A 107 -2.50 -32.00 -4.91
C SER A 107 -3.16 -33.05 -5.81
N THR A 108 -4.29 -33.64 -5.39
CA THR A 108 -5.04 -34.60 -6.23
C THR A 108 -5.51 -33.97 -7.54
N LEU A 109 -5.83 -32.67 -7.56
CA LEU A 109 -6.17 -31.95 -8.79
C LEU A 109 -4.92 -31.66 -9.64
N GLU A 110 -3.82 -31.24 -9.02
CA GLU A 110 -2.52 -30.98 -9.69
C GLU A 110 -1.94 -32.27 -10.33
N ASP A 111 -1.95 -33.39 -9.61
CA ASP A 111 -1.52 -34.71 -10.10
C ASP A 111 -2.38 -35.21 -11.28
N CYS A 112 -3.67 -34.87 -11.29
CA CYS A 112 -4.59 -35.19 -12.40
C CYS A 112 -4.52 -34.19 -13.56
N LEU A 113 -3.73 -33.11 -13.45
CA LEU A 113 -3.70 -31.96 -14.37
C LEU A 113 -5.09 -31.29 -14.56
N LEU A 114 -5.90 -31.25 -13.50
CA LEU A 114 -7.27 -30.70 -13.50
C LEU A 114 -7.32 -29.34 -12.77
N GLU A 115 -7.77 -28.28 -13.44
CA GLU A 115 -7.97 -26.95 -12.82
C GLU A 115 -9.46 -26.69 -12.51
N ASP A 116 -9.78 -26.06 -11.37
CA ASP A 116 -11.13 -25.56 -11.03
C ASP A 116 -11.52 -24.47 -12.04
N ILE A 117 -12.43 -24.82 -12.96
CA ILE A 117 -12.71 -24.01 -14.16
C ILE A 117 -13.40 -22.66 -13.84
N GLY A 118 -13.73 -22.41 -12.57
CA GLY A 118 -14.43 -21.22 -12.11
C GLY A 118 -15.93 -21.27 -12.40
N PHE A 119 -16.69 -20.41 -11.73
CA PHE A 119 -18.15 -20.49 -11.71
C PHE A 119 -18.83 -19.12 -11.68
N SER A 120 -20.15 -19.10 -11.89
CA SER A 120 -21.01 -17.94 -11.66
C SER A 120 -22.31 -18.35 -10.93
N GLY A 121 -22.64 -17.66 -9.83
CA GLY A 121 -23.81 -18.01 -9.01
C GLY A 121 -23.62 -17.70 -7.53
N THR A 122 -24.21 -18.53 -6.67
CA THR A 122 -24.05 -18.49 -5.20
C THR A 122 -22.67 -19.03 -4.78
N TRP A 123 -21.96 -18.35 -3.87
CA TRP A 123 -20.58 -18.76 -3.52
C TRP A 123 -20.49 -20.14 -2.85
N PHE A 124 -21.50 -20.50 -2.06
CA PHE A 124 -21.65 -21.82 -1.45
C PHE A 124 -22.63 -22.62 -2.28
N THR A 125 -22.35 -23.91 -2.43
CA THR A 125 -23.17 -24.86 -3.16
C THR A 125 -23.97 -25.76 -2.22
N TRP A 126 -23.43 -26.03 -1.01
CA TRP A 126 -24.08 -26.80 0.05
C TRP A 126 -24.49 -25.93 1.25
N GLU A 127 -25.68 -26.19 1.81
CA GLU A 127 -26.23 -25.43 2.95
C GLU A 127 -26.99 -26.30 3.97
N ARG A 128 -26.62 -26.22 5.25
CA ARG A 128 -27.26 -26.93 6.37
C ARG A 128 -27.52 -26.05 7.59
N GLY A 129 -28.78 -25.65 7.77
CA GLY A 129 -29.31 -25.07 9.00
C GLY A 129 -30.23 -23.87 8.78
N LYS A 130 -31.34 -23.76 9.53
CA LYS A 130 -32.37 -22.72 9.32
C LYS A 130 -32.16 -21.41 10.11
N ALA A 131 -31.20 -21.35 11.03
CA ALA A 131 -30.93 -20.17 11.87
C ALA A 131 -29.58 -19.54 11.50
N MET A 132 -29.54 -18.21 11.31
CA MET A 132 -28.35 -17.49 10.79
C MET A 132 -27.06 -17.67 11.61
N ASP A 133 -27.17 -17.99 12.90
CA ASP A 133 -26.03 -18.22 13.81
C ASP A 133 -25.41 -19.63 13.69
N ARG A 134 -26.16 -20.59 13.13
CA ARG A 134 -25.79 -22.02 13.06
C ARG A 134 -25.87 -22.62 11.66
N ASN A 135 -26.16 -21.80 10.66
CA ASN A 135 -26.25 -22.19 9.27
C ASN A 135 -24.83 -22.44 8.72
N ILE A 136 -24.49 -23.70 8.50
CA ILE A 136 -23.20 -24.13 7.93
C ILE A 136 -23.34 -24.14 6.41
N ARG A 137 -22.39 -23.52 5.70
CA ARG A 137 -22.37 -23.49 4.23
C ARG A 137 -20.99 -23.83 3.71
N GLU A 138 -20.93 -24.59 2.62
CA GLU A 138 -19.67 -25.04 1.99
C GLU A 138 -19.77 -24.96 0.45
N ARG A 139 -18.63 -24.83 -0.24
CA ARG A 139 -18.51 -25.04 -1.70
C ARG A 139 -17.92 -26.43 -1.94
N LEU A 140 -18.79 -27.43 -2.10
CA LEU A 140 -18.39 -28.83 -2.30
C LEU A 140 -18.54 -29.24 -3.77
N ASP A 141 -19.55 -28.70 -4.44
CA ASP A 141 -19.92 -28.99 -5.83
C ASP A 141 -19.12 -28.11 -6.80
N ARG A 142 -18.33 -28.73 -7.67
CA ARG A 142 -17.50 -28.01 -8.66
C ARG A 142 -17.28 -28.83 -9.92
N GLU A 143 -16.73 -28.17 -10.93
CA GLU A 143 -16.23 -28.77 -12.16
C GLU A 143 -14.73 -28.46 -12.24
N VAL A 144 -13.94 -29.45 -12.64
CA VAL A 144 -12.48 -29.32 -12.84
C VAL A 144 -12.13 -29.91 -14.20
N ALA A 145 -11.24 -29.28 -14.97
CA ALA A 145 -10.93 -29.71 -16.33
C ALA A 145 -9.44 -29.57 -16.67
N ASN A 146 -8.97 -30.37 -17.62
CA ASN A 146 -7.57 -30.36 -18.03
C ASN A 146 -7.30 -29.43 -19.22
N ASP A 147 -6.01 -29.23 -19.51
CA ASP A 147 -5.52 -28.33 -20.56
C ASP A 147 -6.05 -28.71 -21.97
N ALA A 148 -6.40 -29.98 -22.23
CA ALA A 148 -6.98 -30.43 -23.49
C ALA A 148 -8.45 -30.00 -23.63
N TRP A 149 -9.26 -30.21 -22.58
CA TRP A 149 -10.66 -29.77 -22.55
C TRP A 149 -10.78 -28.23 -22.62
N LEU A 150 -9.90 -27.52 -21.92
CA LEU A 150 -9.83 -26.05 -21.95
C LEU A 150 -9.43 -25.50 -23.34
N GLN A 151 -8.65 -26.26 -24.12
CA GLN A 151 -8.33 -25.95 -25.52
C GLN A 151 -9.48 -26.31 -26.48
N GLN A 152 -10.25 -27.36 -26.19
CA GLN A 152 -11.40 -27.79 -27.00
C GLN A 152 -12.62 -26.86 -26.83
N PHE A 153 -12.87 -26.34 -25.62
CA PHE A 153 -14.03 -25.52 -25.29
C PHE A 153 -13.68 -24.10 -24.76
N PRO A 154 -12.90 -23.28 -25.49
CA PRO A 154 -12.32 -22.01 -24.98
C PRO A 154 -13.35 -20.92 -24.61
N ASN A 155 -14.64 -21.12 -24.91
CA ASN A 155 -15.75 -20.21 -24.61
C ASN A 155 -16.66 -20.67 -23.45
N TYR A 156 -16.33 -21.77 -22.76
CA TYR A 156 -17.17 -22.36 -21.71
C TYR A 156 -17.67 -21.36 -20.64
N SER A 157 -18.80 -21.68 -19.99
CA SER A 157 -19.20 -21.05 -18.73
C SER A 157 -19.94 -22.02 -17.80
N LEU A 158 -19.54 -22.06 -16.52
CA LEU A 158 -20.25 -22.80 -15.46
C LEU A 158 -21.16 -21.86 -14.68
N ARG A 159 -22.40 -22.32 -14.42
CA ARG A 159 -23.37 -21.66 -13.54
C ARG A 159 -23.81 -22.59 -12.41
N TYR A 160 -23.92 -22.03 -11.21
CA TYR A 160 -24.61 -22.66 -10.10
C TYR A 160 -26.06 -22.17 -10.09
N LEU A 161 -27.01 -23.08 -10.23
CA LEU A 161 -28.44 -22.77 -10.30
C LEU A 161 -29.08 -22.70 -8.89
N PRO A 162 -30.13 -21.87 -8.70
CA PRO A 162 -30.78 -21.74 -7.40
C PRO A 162 -31.55 -23.01 -7.02
N HIS A 163 -31.23 -23.55 -5.85
CA HIS A 163 -31.93 -24.67 -5.22
C HIS A 163 -33.15 -24.20 -4.40
N SER A 164 -34.24 -24.98 -4.42
CA SER A 164 -35.49 -24.66 -3.71
C SER A 164 -35.92 -25.71 -2.66
N ILE A 165 -35.37 -26.92 -2.73
CA ILE A 165 -35.72 -28.06 -1.85
C ILE A 165 -34.49 -28.91 -1.45
N SER A 166 -33.48 -28.98 -2.32
CA SER A 166 -32.19 -29.64 -2.06
C SER A 166 -31.33 -28.84 -1.07
N ASP A 167 -30.38 -29.50 -0.39
CA ASP A 167 -29.26 -28.86 0.31
C ASP A 167 -28.05 -28.57 -0.61
N HIS A 168 -28.04 -29.07 -1.85
CA HIS A 168 -27.04 -28.79 -2.90
C HIS A 168 -27.58 -27.92 -4.06
N CYS A 169 -26.72 -27.11 -4.68
CA CYS A 169 -26.99 -26.32 -5.89
C CYS A 169 -26.71 -27.12 -7.18
N PRO A 170 -27.62 -27.18 -8.17
CA PRO A 170 -27.33 -27.82 -9.46
C PRO A 170 -26.24 -27.09 -10.25
N LEU A 171 -25.40 -27.87 -10.94
CA LEU A 171 -24.35 -27.40 -11.84
C LEU A 171 -24.86 -27.36 -13.28
N LEU A 172 -24.49 -26.31 -14.03
CA LEU A 172 -24.78 -26.16 -15.47
C LEU A 172 -23.54 -25.65 -16.20
N ILE A 173 -22.95 -26.47 -17.07
CA ILE A 173 -21.94 -26.02 -18.04
C ILE A 173 -22.64 -25.67 -19.36
N GLU A 174 -22.26 -24.54 -19.94
CA GLU A 174 -22.58 -24.16 -21.33
C GLU A 174 -21.28 -24.10 -22.14
N THR A 175 -21.22 -24.79 -23.29
CA THR A 175 -20.05 -24.89 -24.17
C THR A 175 -20.22 -24.23 -25.55
N GLU A 176 -21.45 -23.89 -25.96
CA GLU A 176 -21.76 -23.37 -27.30
C GLU A 176 -21.21 -21.96 -27.59
N GLU A 177 -20.99 -21.64 -28.88
CA GLU A 177 -20.46 -20.35 -29.37
C GLU A 177 -21.43 -19.14 -29.26
N THR A 178 -22.47 -19.18 -28.42
CA THR A 178 -23.58 -18.21 -28.42
C THR A 178 -23.28 -16.82 -27.83
N ARG A 179 -22.01 -16.38 -27.89
CA ARG A 179 -21.57 -14.97 -28.00
C ARG A 179 -20.06 -14.88 -28.24
N ARG A 180 -19.65 -14.17 -29.31
CA ARG A 180 -18.25 -13.71 -29.44
C ARG A 180 -17.89 -12.79 -28.27
N ARG A 181 -17.16 -13.30 -27.28
CA ARG A 181 -16.47 -12.46 -26.29
C ARG A 181 -15.56 -11.47 -27.05
N SER A 182 -15.62 -10.19 -26.69
CA SER A 182 -14.64 -9.20 -27.18
C SER A 182 -13.23 -9.72 -26.86
N PRO A 183 -12.31 -9.83 -27.85
CA PRO A 183 -10.97 -10.36 -27.58
C PRO A 183 -10.29 -9.48 -26.53
N ASP A 184 -9.77 -10.11 -25.47
CA ASP A 184 -9.37 -9.41 -24.25
C ASP A 184 -8.39 -8.27 -24.56
N ARG A 185 -8.83 -7.03 -24.29
CA ARG A 185 -8.08 -5.84 -24.68
C ARG A 185 -6.78 -5.82 -23.88
N PHE A 186 -5.67 -6.00 -24.59
CA PHE A 186 -4.31 -5.94 -24.07
C PHE A 186 -4.16 -4.85 -23.00
N ARG A 187 -3.53 -5.21 -21.88
CA ARG A 187 -3.10 -4.27 -20.84
C ARG A 187 -1.67 -4.60 -20.48
N PHE A 188 -0.80 -3.60 -20.57
CA PHE A 188 0.57 -3.74 -20.12
C PHE A 188 0.60 -3.69 -18.59
N GLU A 189 1.00 -4.78 -17.94
CA GLU A 189 0.99 -4.84 -16.48
C GLU A 189 2.24 -4.18 -15.88
N ALA A 190 2.03 -3.30 -14.88
CA ALA A 190 3.09 -2.43 -14.36
C ALA A 190 4.24 -3.16 -13.64
N TRP A 191 4.13 -4.47 -13.41
CA TRP A 191 5.20 -5.30 -12.85
C TRP A 191 6.14 -5.88 -13.91
N TRP A 192 5.72 -5.99 -15.19
CA TRP A 192 6.58 -6.43 -16.30
C TRP A 192 7.85 -5.56 -16.42
N VAL A 193 7.74 -4.29 -16.03
CA VAL A 193 8.84 -3.30 -15.90
C VAL A 193 9.97 -3.72 -14.94
N LEU A 194 9.77 -4.78 -14.15
CA LEU A 194 10.75 -5.38 -13.23
C LEU A 194 11.39 -6.66 -13.78
N GLU A 195 10.87 -7.24 -14.87
CA GLU A 195 11.42 -8.43 -15.50
C GLU A 195 12.58 -8.04 -16.44
N GLU A 196 13.73 -8.72 -16.31
CA GLU A 196 14.98 -8.34 -17.00
C GLU A 196 14.85 -8.40 -18.53
N SER A 197 14.12 -9.39 -19.06
CA SER A 197 13.87 -9.55 -20.50
C SER A 197 12.85 -8.57 -21.09
N CYS A 198 12.19 -7.72 -20.28
CA CYS A 198 11.14 -6.83 -20.75
C CYS A 198 11.66 -5.78 -21.75
N GLU A 199 12.83 -5.21 -21.50
CA GLU A 199 13.39 -4.14 -22.33
C GLU A 199 13.87 -4.67 -23.69
N GLU A 200 14.55 -5.82 -23.69
CA GLU A 200 14.94 -6.52 -24.92
C GLU A 200 13.73 -6.96 -25.74
N GLN A 201 12.69 -7.50 -25.10
CA GLN A 201 11.48 -7.92 -25.80
C GLN A 201 10.75 -6.73 -26.43
N ILE A 202 10.67 -5.58 -25.74
CA ILE A 202 10.09 -4.35 -26.28
C ILE A 202 10.91 -3.84 -27.46
N LYS A 203 12.24 -3.79 -27.32
CA LYS A 203 13.14 -3.34 -28.38
C LYS A 203 13.02 -4.22 -29.63
N SER A 204 13.11 -5.54 -29.46
CA SER A 204 12.96 -6.52 -30.54
C SER A 204 11.62 -6.40 -31.29
N LEU A 205 10.50 -6.28 -30.56
CA LEU A 205 9.18 -6.10 -31.16
C LEU A 205 9.01 -4.73 -31.85
N TRP A 206 9.67 -3.69 -31.34
CA TRP A 206 9.64 -2.36 -31.94
C TRP A 206 10.46 -2.31 -33.23
N GLU A 207 11.69 -2.83 -33.21
CA GLU A 207 12.60 -2.89 -34.36
C GLU A 207 12.05 -3.82 -35.46
N SER A 208 11.38 -4.91 -35.10
CA SER A 208 10.69 -5.82 -36.04
C SER A 208 9.37 -5.26 -36.63
N SER A 209 9.01 -4.00 -36.35
CA SER A 209 7.73 -3.41 -36.78
C SER A 209 7.91 -2.23 -37.73
N SER A 210 7.20 -2.25 -38.85
CA SER A 210 7.20 -1.21 -39.89
C SER A 210 5.86 -0.47 -39.99
N GLY A 211 5.89 0.75 -40.55
CA GLY A 211 4.68 1.56 -40.80
C GLY A 211 4.39 2.60 -39.73
N SER A 212 3.12 3.03 -39.66
CA SER A 212 2.71 4.16 -38.80
C SER A 212 2.94 3.90 -37.31
N PHE A 213 3.07 4.96 -36.50
CA PHE A 213 3.18 4.85 -35.04
C PHE A 213 2.04 4.01 -34.42
N ALA A 214 0.81 4.20 -34.90
CA ALA A 214 -0.35 3.40 -34.45
C ALA A 214 -0.23 1.92 -34.85
N SER A 215 0.30 1.62 -36.04
CA SER A 215 0.57 0.26 -36.52
C SER A 215 1.63 -0.44 -35.65
N ARG A 216 2.75 0.25 -35.38
CA ARG A 216 3.86 -0.26 -34.56
C ARG A 216 3.44 -0.47 -33.10
N MET A 217 2.70 0.48 -32.51
CA MET A 217 2.12 0.32 -31.17
C MET A 217 1.12 -0.85 -31.07
N LYS A 218 0.33 -1.11 -32.12
CA LYS A 218 -0.57 -2.28 -32.17
C LYS A 218 0.19 -3.60 -32.28
N PHE A 219 1.26 -3.64 -33.09
CA PHE A 219 2.16 -4.80 -33.19
C PHE A 219 2.83 -5.11 -31.84
N LEU A 220 3.38 -4.07 -31.19
CA LEU A 220 4.00 -4.17 -29.87
C LEU A 220 3.02 -4.66 -28.79
N ALA A 221 1.78 -4.15 -28.78
CA ALA A 221 0.73 -4.61 -27.88
C ALA A 221 0.44 -6.12 -28.05
N ASN A 222 0.32 -6.60 -29.29
CA ASN A 222 0.08 -8.01 -29.57
C ASN A 222 1.24 -8.91 -29.08
N GLY A 223 2.48 -8.55 -29.41
CA GLY A 223 3.66 -9.31 -28.99
C GLY A 223 3.85 -9.35 -27.47
N LEU A 224 3.62 -8.23 -26.79
CA LEU A 224 3.68 -8.16 -25.32
C LEU A 224 2.53 -8.91 -24.63
N ASN A 225 1.38 -9.10 -25.29
CA ASN A 225 0.32 -9.96 -24.75
C ASN A 225 0.75 -11.43 -24.73
N VAL A 226 1.39 -11.90 -25.81
CA VAL A 226 1.93 -13.27 -25.91
C VAL A 226 3.08 -13.50 -24.93
N TRP A 227 4.01 -12.56 -24.81
CA TRP A 227 5.11 -12.61 -23.83
C TRP A 227 4.60 -12.53 -22.39
N GLY A 228 3.67 -11.63 -22.08
CA GLY A 228 3.10 -11.44 -20.75
C GLY A 228 2.37 -12.68 -20.22
N LYS A 229 1.67 -13.44 -21.09
CA LYS A 229 1.10 -14.75 -20.73
C LYS A 229 2.18 -15.73 -20.25
N LYS A 230 3.31 -15.85 -20.95
CA LYS A 230 4.39 -16.80 -20.61
C LYS A 230 5.03 -16.56 -19.24
N ILE A 231 5.03 -15.33 -18.72
CA ILE A 231 5.61 -15.00 -17.40
C ILE A 231 4.57 -15.12 -16.26
N ARG A 232 3.27 -15.05 -16.59
CA ARG A 232 2.20 -15.05 -15.58
C ARG A 232 2.07 -16.37 -14.81
N ASN A 233 2.46 -17.50 -15.41
CA ASN A 233 2.50 -18.85 -14.84
C ASN A 233 3.51 -19.05 -13.68
N LYS A 234 3.84 -18.00 -12.91
CA LYS A 234 4.71 -18.07 -11.72
C LYS A 234 4.18 -17.31 -10.49
N LYS A 235 3.18 -16.42 -10.62
CA LYS A 235 2.62 -15.64 -9.49
C LYS A 235 1.17 -15.19 -9.74
N GLU A 236 0.19 -15.95 -9.26
CA GLU A 236 -1.20 -15.49 -9.13
C GLU A 236 -1.49 -15.04 -7.69
N GLY A 237 -2.40 -14.06 -7.52
CA GLY A 237 -2.70 -13.52 -6.20
C GLY A 237 -3.39 -12.16 -6.17
N ARG A 238 -4.72 -12.18 -5.99
CA ARG A 238 -5.65 -11.06 -5.75
C ARG A 238 -6.14 -10.29 -6.99
N ARG A 239 -7.34 -10.64 -7.45
CA ARG A 239 -8.36 -9.65 -7.91
C ARG A 239 -9.72 -9.96 -7.29
N HIS A 240 -10.04 -9.35 -6.14
CA HIS A 240 -11.44 -9.20 -5.72
C HIS A 240 -12.12 -8.14 -6.59
N VAL A 241 -13.32 -8.43 -7.09
CA VAL A 241 -14.19 -7.47 -7.78
C VAL A 241 -15.51 -7.36 -7.01
N ASN A 242 -15.94 -6.13 -6.73
CA ASN A 242 -17.24 -5.86 -6.11
C ASN A 242 -18.32 -5.79 -7.20
N ARG A 243 -19.33 -6.66 -7.15
CA ARG A 243 -20.45 -6.69 -8.10
C ARG A 243 -21.57 -5.71 -7.68
N ILE A 244 -22.12 -4.97 -8.63
CA ILE A 244 -23.31 -4.11 -8.47
C ILE A 244 -24.56 -5.00 -8.56
N ARG A 245 -25.49 -4.82 -7.60
CA ARG A 245 -26.66 -5.69 -7.39
C ARG A 245 -28.00 -5.13 -7.88
N GLY A 246 -28.03 -3.87 -8.31
CA GLY A 246 -29.23 -3.19 -8.77
C GLY A 246 -28.99 -1.71 -9.04
N LEU A 247 -29.83 -1.10 -9.89
CA LEU A 247 -29.87 0.34 -10.16
C LEU A 247 -31.32 0.84 -10.05
N GLN A 248 -31.51 2.00 -9.43
CA GLN A 248 -32.85 2.58 -9.28
C GLN A 248 -33.13 3.58 -10.43
N ARG A 249 -34.30 3.42 -11.06
CA ARG A 249 -34.85 4.33 -12.08
C ARG A 249 -35.35 5.64 -11.45
N GLN A 250 -35.61 6.66 -12.27
CA GLN A 250 -36.13 7.96 -11.79
C GLN A 250 -37.58 7.90 -11.27
N ASP A 251 -38.35 6.90 -11.71
CA ASP A 251 -39.68 6.55 -11.20
C ASP A 251 -39.65 5.85 -9.82
N GLY A 252 -38.45 5.51 -9.31
CA GLY A 252 -38.25 4.81 -8.04
C GLY A 252 -38.15 3.28 -8.14
N VAL A 253 -38.39 2.67 -9.31
CA VAL A 253 -38.33 1.21 -9.50
C VAL A 253 -36.87 0.73 -9.49
N LEU A 254 -36.61 -0.40 -8.83
CA LEU A 254 -35.28 -1.01 -8.71
C LEU A 254 -35.08 -2.10 -9.78
N ALA A 255 -34.27 -1.80 -10.79
CA ALA A 255 -33.78 -2.77 -11.75
C ALA A 255 -32.72 -3.68 -11.12
N THR A 256 -32.82 -4.98 -11.32
CA THR A 256 -31.85 -5.99 -10.82
C THR A 256 -31.29 -6.90 -11.90
N ASP A 257 -31.87 -6.92 -13.10
CA ASP A 257 -31.31 -7.60 -14.28
C ASP A 257 -30.09 -6.85 -14.83
N ASN A 258 -29.09 -7.59 -15.33
CA ASN A 258 -27.86 -7.03 -15.91
C ASN A 258 -28.17 -6.17 -17.17
N ARG A 259 -29.10 -6.58 -18.04
CA ARG A 259 -29.43 -5.83 -19.28
C ARG A 259 -30.28 -4.60 -18.98
N GLU A 260 -31.23 -4.72 -18.04
CA GLU A 260 -32.00 -3.57 -17.57
C GLU A 260 -31.10 -2.52 -16.92
N MET A 261 -30.16 -2.94 -16.06
CA MET A 261 -29.15 -2.05 -15.50
C MET A 261 -28.22 -1.45 -16.57
N GLU A 262 -27.80 -2.22 -17.59
CA GLU A 262 -27.01 -1.69 -18.72
C GLU A 262 -27.79 -0.60 -19.45
N ASN A 263 -29.06 -0.86 -19.83
CA ASN A 263 -29.91 0.08 -20.54
C ASN A 263 -30.15 1.37 -19.73
N ILE A 264 -30.47 1.27 -18.44
CA ILE A 264 -30.64 2.43 -17.55
C ILE A 264 -29.36 3.26 -17.48
N ALA A 265 -28.19 2.61 -17.34
CA ALA A 265 -26.93 3.32 -17.34
C ALA A 265 -26.64 3.98 -18.70
N GLN A 266 -26.90 3.28 -19.80
CA GLN A 266 -26.65 3.74 -21.16
C GLN A 266 -27.51 4.94 -21.53
N GLU A 267 -28.81 4.90 -21.26
CA GLU A 267 -29.74 6.02 -21.46
C GLU A 267 -29.30 7.24 -20.62
N TYR A 268 -29.04 7.02 -19.33
CA TYR A 268 -28.65 8.08 -18.38
C TYR A 268 -27.33 8.77 -18.74
N PHE A 269 -26.31 8.02 -19.18
CA PHE A 269 -25.06 8.62 -19.63
C PHE A 269 -25.17 9.21 -21.04
N SER A 270 -26.06 8.69 -21.90
CA SER A 270 -26.31 9.27 -23.23
C SER A 270 -26.95 10.66 -23.15
N ASP A 271 -28.02 10.87 -22.34
CA ASP A 271 -28.55 12.23 -22.11
C ASP A 271 -27.52 13.15 -21.46
N LEU A 272 -26.78 12.64 -20.46
CA LEU A 272 -25.77 13.43 -19.76
C LEU A 272 -24.75 14.03 -20.73
N PHE A 273 -24.24 13.21 -21.66
CA PHE A 273 -23.21 13.61 -22.62
C PHE A 273 -23.75 14.12 -23.97
N THR A 274 -25.07 14.29 -24.10
CA THR A 274 -25.71 14.92 -25.28
C THR A 274 -25.87 16.42 -25.07
N SER A 275 -25.40 17.23 -26.01
CA SER A 275 -25.55 18.69 -26.00
C SER A 275 -27.03 19.10 -25.95
N ARG A 276 -27.34 20.16 -25.20
CA ARG A 276 -28.70 20.74 -25.16
C ARG A 276 -28.79 22.07 -25.93
N GLY A 277 -27.84 22.34 -26.81
CA GLY A 277 -27.66 23.64 -27.45
C GLY A 277 -26.95 24.63 -26.53
N ILE A 278 -26.71 25.85 -27.05
CA ILE A 278 -26.06 26.94 -26.32
C ILE A 278 -26.89 28.22 -26.54
N GLY A 279 -27.04 29.03 -25.49
CA GLY A 279 -27.67 30.36 -25.55
C GLY A 279 -26.83 31.40 -26.32
N ASP A 280 -27.27 32.66 -26.27
CA ASP A 280 -26.50 33.77 -26.86
C ASP A 280 -25.15 33.95 -26.16
N LEU A 281 -24.09 34.04 -26.95
CA LEU A 281 -22.72 34.18 -26.47
C LEU A 281 -22.17 35.61 -26.61
N GLU A 282 -22.86 36.55 -27.27
CA GLU A 282 -22.30 37.88 -27.54
C GLU A 282 -21.95 38.63 -26.24
N HIS A 283 -22.85 38.63 -25.26
CA HIS A 283 -22.63 39.30 -23.99
C HIS A 283 -21.44 38.70 -23.22
N ILE A 284 -21.37 37.39 -22.99
CA ILE A 284 -20.20 36.74 -22.36
C ILE A 284 -18.91 37.02 -23.15
N LEU A 285 -18.92 36.82 -24.46
CA LEU A 285 -17.71 36.99 -25.27
C LEU A 285 -17.23 38.45 -25.28
N SER A 286 -18.11 39.44 -25.12
CA SER A 286 -17.72 40.86 -25.03
C SER A 286 -16.72 41.15 -23.89
N GLY A 287 -16.85 40.45 -22.75
CA GLY A 287 -16.00 40.64 -21.56
C GLY A 287 -14.80 39.69 -21.46
N ILE A 288 -14.66 38.74 -22.40
CA ILE A 288 -13.45 37.94 -22.57
C ILE A 288 -12.35 38.85 -23.14
N ARG A 289 -11.21 38.90 -22.45
CA ARG A 289 -10.06 39.71 -22.86
C ARG A 289 -9.16 38.90 -23.79
N LEU A 290 -8.71 39.53 -24.88
CA LEU A 290 -7.56 39.05 -25.63
C LEU A 290 -6.33 39.13 -24.70
N CYS A 291 -5.73 37.99 -24.41
CA CYS A 291 -4.65 37.85 -23.43
C CYS A 291 -3.56 36.86 -23.86
N VAL A 292 -3.80 36.09 -24.92
CA VAL A 292 -2.77 35.34 -25.64
C VAL A 292 -2.11 36.32 -26.61
N SER A 293 -0.80 36.59 -26.42
CA SER A 293 -0.03 37.41 -27.36
C SER A 293 0.45 36.60 -28.56
N ASP A 294 0.88 37.27 -29.63
CA ASP A 294 1.43 36.61 -30.81
C ASP A 294 2.66 35.75 -30.47
N ILE A 295 3.48 36.18 -29.51
CA ILE A 295 4.59 35.39 -28.97
C ILE A 295 4.09 34.12 -28.27
N MET A 296 2.95 34.15 -27.57
CA MET A 296 2.34 32.95 -27.00
C MET A 296 1.80 32.04 -28.10
N ASN A 297 1.11 32.56 -29.13
CA ASN A 297 0.64 31.77 -30.27
C ASN A 297 1.79 31.12 -31.04
N GLN A 298 2.88 31.85 -31.29
CA GLN A 298 4.11 31.33 -31.92
C GLN A 298 4.71 30.16 -31.12
N ASN A 299 4.62 30.18 -29.78
CA ASN A 299 5.06 29.07 -28.94
C ASN A 299 4.04 27.92 -28.88
N LEU A 300 2.74 28.20 -28.93
CA LEU A 300 1.67 27.19 -28.86
C LEU A 300 1.46 26.41 -30.18
N VAL A 301 1.82 27.03 -31.32
CA VAL A 301 1.80 26.41 -32.66
C VAL A 301 3.23 26.11 -33.15
N ALA A 302 4.25 26.27 -32.30
CA ALA A 302 5.58 25.78 -32.60
C ALA A 302 5.55 24.25 -32.78
N ILE A 303 6.30 23.75 -33.77
CA ILE A 303 6.67 22.32 -33.78
C ILE A 303 7.43 22.06 -32.49
N TYR A 304 6.91 21.18 -31.64
CA TYR A 304 7.65 20.75 -30.46
C TYR A 304 8.81 19.78 -30.86
N LYS A 305 10.04 19.82 -30.27
CA LYS A 305 11.16 18.81 -30.51
C LYS A 305 11.83 18.26 -29.22
N GLU A 306 11.97 16.93 -29.01
CA GLU A 306 12.21 16.12 -27.74
C GLU A 306 11.38 16.43 -26.45
N ASP A 307 11.58 17.59 -25.84
CA ASP A 307 12.04 17.95 -24.39
C ASP A 307 10.65 17.70 -23.57
N GLU A 308 9.50 18.20 -24.05
CA GLU A 308 8.32 18.47 -23.20
C GLU A 308 7.31 17.34 -23.19
N ILE A 309 7.30 16.42 -24.17
CA ILE A 309 6.65 15.13 -23.93
C ILE A 309 7.45 14.35 -22.88
N MET A 310 8.79 14.46 -22.87
CA MET A 310 9.62 13.94 -21.78
C MET A 310 9.21 14.53 -20.41
N GLU A 311 9.07 15.85 -20.28
CA GLU A 311 8.61 16.51 -19.03
C GLU A 311 7.14 16.17 -18.69
N ALA A 312 6.24 16.19 -19.67
CA ALA A 312 4.82 15.90 -19.49
C ALA A 312 4.59 14.44 -19.07
N LEU A 313 5.29 13.47 -19.68
CA LEU A 313 5.24 12.06 -19.27
C LEU A 313 5.84 11.85 -17.89
N LYS A 314 6.99 12.45 -17.57
CA LYS A 314 7.56 12.42 -16.21
C LYS A 314 6.63 13.07 -15.17
N SER A 315 5.72 13.96 -15.59
CA SER A 315 4.68 14.52 -14.71
C SER A 315 3.45 13.60 -14.51
N MET A 316 3.28 12.56 -15.33
CA MET A 316 2.19 11.59 -15.17
C MET A 316 2.48 10.62 -14.03
N GLY A 317 1.42 10.14 -13.36
CA GLY A 317 1.58 9.08 -12.36
C GLY A 317 1.84 7.73 -13.04
N PRO A 318 2.94 7.01 -12.74
CA PRO A 318 3.34 5.79 -13.46
C PRO A 318 2.22 4.75 -13.60
N THR A 319 1.50 4.51 -12.51
CA THR A 319 0.42 3.51 -12.42
C THR A 319 -0.98 4.10 -12.64
N LYS A 320 -1.10 5.24 -13.36
CA LYS A 320 -2.39 5.68 -13.90
C LYS A 320 -2.96 4.61 -14.84
N ALA A 321 -4.29 4.46 -14.83
CA ALA A 321 -4.99 3.52 -15.70
C ALA A 321 -4.65 3.77 -17.19
N SER A 322 -4.46 2.68 -17.93
CA SER A 322 -4.14 2.68 -19.36
C SER A 322 -5.26 3.27 -20.22
N GLY A 323 -4.88 3.89 -21.33
CA GLY A 323 -5.84 4.25 -22.39
C GLY A 323 -6.32 3.02 -23.18
N ALA A 324 -7.10 3.27 -24.24
CA ALA A 324 -7.66 2.22 -25.10
C ALA A 324 -6.61 1.34 -25.82
N ASN A 325 -5.33 1.74 -25.82
CA ASN A 325 -4.20 0.96 -26.34
C ASN A 325 -3.47 0.12 -25.29
N GLY A 326 -3.97 0.04 -24.05
CA GLY A 326 -3.46 -0.89 -23.03
C GLY A 326 -2.22 -0.46 -22.25
N PHE A 327 -1.50 0.57 -22.71
CA PHE A 327 -0.24 1.00 -22.08
C PHE A 327 -0.47 2.05 -20.97
N PRO A 328 0.00 1.83 -19.73
CA PRO A 328 0.01 2.82 -18.65
C PRO A 328 1.20 3.78 -18.77
N ALA A 329 1.21 4.87 -18.01
CA ALA A 329 2.26 5.89 -18.07
C ALA A 329 3.67 5.33 -17.78
N ILE A 330 3.81 4.33 -16.90
CA ILE A 330 5.11 3.71 -16.56
C ILE A 330 5.81 3.06 -17.77
N PHE A 331 5.07 2.50 -18.73
CA PHE A 331 5.63 1.98 -19.98
C PHE A 331 6.32 3.11 -20.75
N TYR A 332 5.58 4.20 -21.02
CA TYR A 332 6.13 5.35 -21.71
C TYR A 332 7.25 6.03 -20.91
N GLN A 333 7.24 6.01 -19.58
CA GLN A 333 8.27 6.62 -18.74
C GLN A 333 9.60 5.86 -18.73
N LYS A 334 9.59 4.52 -18.73
CA LYS A 334 10.81 3.71 -18.85
C LYS A 334 11.34 3.73 -20.29
N PHE A 335 10.48 3.35 -21.23
CA PHE A 335 10.87 3.05 -22.60
C PHE A 335 10.82 4.27 -23.54
N TRP A 336 10.68 5.49 -23.00
CA TRP A 336 10.60 6.73 -23.81
C TRP A 336 11.79 6.91 -24.75
N HIS A 337 12.97 6.52 -24.28
CA HIS A 337 14.23 6.67 -24.99
C HIS A 337 14.30 5.79 -26.26
N ILE A 338 13.40 4.82 -26.41
CA ILE A 338 13.22 3.98 -27.61
C ILE A 338 12.20 4.63 -28.59
N ILE A 339 11.41 5.61 -28.12
CA ILE A 339 10.15 6.02 -28.75
C ILE A 339 10.15 7.49 -29.22
N VAL A 340 10.80 8.44 -28.53
CA VAL A 340 10.79 9.87 -28.93
C VAL A 340 12.15 10.56 -28.82
N LEU A 341 12.54 11.11 -29.97
CA LEU A 341 13.54 12.17 -30.13
C LEU A 341 12.88 13.45 -30.74
N HIS A 342 11.61 13.74 -30.37
CA HIS A 342 10.76 14.69 -31.12
C HIS A 342 9.49 15.37 -30.47
N ALA A 343 9.42 15.83 -29.18
CA ALA A 343 8.63 17.07 -28.83
C ALA A 343 8.84 17.96 -27.51
N PHE A 344 9.60 19.10 -27.52
CA PHE A 344 9.70 20.23 -26.54
C PHE A 344 8.98 21.50 -27.03
N LYS A 345 8.34 22.22 -26.09
CA LYS A 345 8.04 23.67 -25.97
C LYS A 345 6.54 24.04 -26.17
N LEU A 346 5.91 24.94 -25.39
CA LEU A 346 6.31 25.62 -24.13
C LEU A 346 5.09 26.04 -23.24
N LYS A 347 5.31 26.71 -22.09
CA LYS A 347 4.32 27.00 -21.00
C LYS A 347 4.08 28.54 -20.79
N ARG A 348 3.34 29.15 -19.83
CA ARG A 348 2.90 28.76 -18.45
C ARG A 348 1.87 29.74 -17.74
N ALA A 349 0.67 29.27 -17.35
CA ALA A 349 -0.20 29.72 -16.19
C ALA A 349 -1.04 31.04 -16.19
N GLY A 350 -2.11 31.07 -15.34
CA GLY A 350 -2.99 32.23 -15.00
C GLY A 350 -4.12 31.91 -13.95
N LYS A 351 -4.61 32.88 -13.15
CA LYS A 351 -5.59 32.80 -12.00
C LYS A 351 -5.93 34.26 -11.46
N LYS A 352 -6.89 34.66 -10.58
CA LYS A 352 -8.12 34.13 -9.88
C LYS A 352 -8.85 35.28 -9.08
N GLY A 353 -10.12 35.10 -8.65
CA GLY A 353 -10.84 35.89 -7.60
C GLY A 353 -11.20 35.14 -6.28
N LEU A 354 -12.08 35.70 -5.41
CA LEU A 354 -12.66 35.11 -4.16
C LEU A 354 -14.09 35.67 -3.80
N MET A 355 -15.04 34.88 -3.23
CA MET A 355 -15.70 35.03 -1.89
C MET A 355 -16.87 34.04 -1.57
N ALA A 356 -18.19 34.35 -1.31
CA ALA A 356 -19.12 33.32 -0.71
C ALA A 356 -20.70 33.26 -0.83
N LEU A 357 -21.20 32.51 -1.83
CA LEU A 357 -22.42 31.64 -1.95
C LEU A 357 -21.87 30.33 -2.50
N LYS A 358 -21.90 29.23 -1.73
CA LYS A 358 -21.33 27.96 -2.21
C LYS A 358 -22.30 27.32 -3.21
N LEU A 359 -21.86 27.18 -4.45
CA LEU A 359 -22.52 26.39 -5.49
C LEU A 359 -21.97 24.95 -5.49
N ASP A 360 -22.84 23.97 -5.66
CA ASP A 360 -22.48 22.57 -5.96
C ASP A 360 -22.82 22.30 -7.43
N MET A 361 -21.82 22.10 -8.29
CA MET A 361 -22.04 21.89 -9.72
C MET A 361 -22.44 20.43 -10.01
N SER A 362 -23.64 20.24 -10.56
CA SER A 362 -24.22 18.93 -10.86
C SER A 362 -23.45 18.23 -11.99
N LYS A 363 -22.45 17.42 -11.61
CA LYS A 363 -21.52 16.73 -12.53
C LYS A 363 -20.72 17.70 -13.42
N ALA A 364 -19.98 18.60 -12.77
CA ALA A 364 -19.24 19.71 -13.40
C ALA A 364 -18.53 19.37 -14.73
N TYR A 365 -17.72 18.30 -14.77
CA TYR A 365 -16.98 17.92 -15.99
C TYR A 365 -17.90 17.39 -17.11
N ASP A 366 -18.96 16.67 -16.75
CA ASP A 366 -19.70 15.82 -17.71
C ASP A 366 -20.65 16.64 -18.60
N ARG A 367 -21.03 17.85 -18.18
CA ARG A 367 -22.00 18.72 -18.89
C ARG A 367 -21.41 19.86 -19.71
N VAL A 368 -20.09 19.96 -19.82
CA VAL A 368 -19.43 21.12 -20.46
C VAL A 368 -19.66 21.13 -21.98
N GLU A 369 -20.36 22.14 -22.50
CA GLU A 369 -20.58 22.30 -23.94
C GLU A 369 -19.28 22.71 -24.67
N TRP A 370 -18.88 21.96 -25.70
CA TRP A 370 -17.57 22.14 -26.35
C TRP A 370 -17.46 23.43 -27.18
N TYR A 371 -18.55 23.84 -27.84
CA TYR A 371 -18.57 25.05 -28.66
C TYR A 371 -18.36 26.32 -27.81
N PHE A 372 -18.79 26.33 -26.55
CA PHE A 372 -18.45 27.40 -25.60
C PHE A 372 -16.94 27.55 -25.40
N ILE A 373 -16.22 26.44 -25.13
CA ILE A 373 -14.76 26.44 -24.99
C ILE A 373 -14.10 26.97 -26.27
N GLN A 374 -14.53 26.50 -27.44
CA GLN A 374 -13.99 26.93 -28.73
C GLN A 374 -14.11 28.45 -28.91
N ARG A 375 -15.30 29.01 -28.65
CA ARG A 375 -15.58 30.45 -28.79
C ARG A 375 -14.82 31.30 -27.76
N VAL A 376 -14.70 30.83 -26.52
CA VAL A 376 -13.87 31.48 -25.49
C VAL A 376 -12.39 31.50 -25.89
N MET A 377 -11.83 30.38 -26.34
CA MET A 377 -10.42 30.32 -26.75
C MET A 377 -10.12 31.26 -27.92
N LEU A 378 -10.96 31.26 -28.96
CA LEU A 378 -10.81 32.19 -30.09
C LEU A 378 -10.86 33.65 -29.63
N LYS A 379 -11.78 34.00 -28.71
CA LYS A 379 -11.92 35.37 -28.19
C LYS A 379 -10.79 35.80 -27.23
N MET A 380 -10.13 34.84 -26.56
CA MET A 380 -8.90 35.08 -25.78
C MET A 380 -7.65 35.32 -26.66
N GLY A 381 -7.75 35.06 -27.96
CA GLY A 381 -6.67 35.25 -28.94
C GLY A 381 -5.87 33.98 -29.27
N PHE A 382 -6.35 32.77 -28.93
CA PHE A 382 -5.67 31.54 -29.33
C PHE A 382 -5.76 31.32 -30.85
N ASP A 383 -4.64 30.95 -31.48
CA ASP A 383 -4.56 30.56 -32.90
C ASP A 383 -5.55 29.44 -33.24
N VAL A 384 -6.31 29.61 -34.32
CA VAL A 384 -7.36 28.68 -34.77
C VAL A 384 -6.86 27.24 -34.87
N ARG A 385 -5.62 27.03 -35.33
CA ARG A 385 -5.01 25.69 -35.48
C ARG A 385 -4.82 24.99 -34.13
N PHE A 386 -4.47 25.75 -33.10
CA PHE A 386 -4.36 25.26 -31.73
C PHE A 386 -5.74 24.97 -31.13
N VAL A 387 -6.73 25.86 -31.35
CA VAL A 387 -8.11 25.64 -30.92
C VAL A 387 -8.68 24.36 -31.55
N ASP A 388 -8.55 24.18 -32.87
CA ASP A 388 -9.03 23.00 -33.59
C ASP A 388 -8.35 21.71 -33.11
N PHE A 389 -7.04 21.75 -32.81
CA PHE A 389 -6.34 20.61 -32.23
C PHE A 389 -6.91 20.23 -30.86
N ILE A 390 -7.14 21.22 -29.98
CA ILE A 390 -7.74 21.01 -28.66
C ILE A 390 -9.16 20.46 -28.77
N ILE A 391 -10.00 20.99 -29.66
CA ILE A 391 -11.38 20.49 -29.86
C ILE A 391 -11.35 19.06 -30.44
N LYS A 392 -10.44 18.73 -31.35
CA LYS A 392 -10.23 17.35 -31.85
C LYS A 392 -9.87 16.38 -30.72
N CYS A 393 -9.06 16.79 -29.74
CA CYS A 393 -8.71 15.94 -28.58
C CYS A 393 -9.89 15.62 -27.65
N VAL A 394 -11.01 16.35 -27.76
CA VAL A 394 -12.23 16.14 -26.96
C VAL A 394 -13.35 15.50 -27.78
N ASN A 395 -13.56 15.90 -29.04
CA ASN A 395 -14.67 15.41 -29.87
C ASN A 395 -14.43 14.03 -30.52
N SER A 396 -13.18 13.57 -30.60
CA SER A 396 -12.83 12.29 -31.25
C SER A 396 -13.05 11.06 -30.36
N VAL A 397 -13.81 11.17 -29.28
CA VAL A 397 -13.94 10.12 -28.25
C VAL A 397 -15.22 9.30 -28.41
N GLN A 398 -15.21 8.09 -27.86
CA GLN A 398 -16.37 7.23 -27.71
C GLN A 398 -16.34 6.66 -26.29
N TYR A 399 -17.50 6.52 -25.68
CA TYR A 399 -17.66 5.95 -24.34
C TYR A 399 -18.38 4.59 -24.43
N SER A 400 -18.00 3.66 -23.56
CA SER A 400 -18.71 2.41 -23.29
C SER A 400 -18.79 2.24 -21.76
N ILE A 401 -19.87 1.61 -21.29
CA ILE A 401 -20.11 1.40 -19.87
C ILE A 401 -19.69 -0.02 -19.52
N ILE A 402 -18.83 -0.18 -18.51
CA ILE A 402 -18.47 -1.51 -18.00
C ILE A 402 -19.28 -1.77 -16.75
N LEU A 403 -20.29 -2.65 -16.85
CA LEU A 403 -21.15 -3.06 -15.74
C LEU A 403 -20.81 -4.50 -15.35
N ASN A 404 -20.50 -4.74 -14.07
CA ASN A 404 -20.19 -6.07 -13.53
C ASN A 404 -19.03 -6.86 -14.20
N GLY A 405 -18.33 -6.27 -15.17
CA GLY A 405 -17.26 -6.88 -15.97
C GLY A 405 -17.55 -6.87 -17.47
N GLU A 406 -18.81 -6.73 -17.87
CA GLU A 406 -19.28 -6.73 -19.26
C GLU A 406 -19.20 -5.31 -19.84
N GLU A 407 -18.64 -5.16 -21.05
CA GLU A 407 -18.58 -3.88 -21.77
C GLU A 407 -19.83 -3.70 -22.62
N GLY A 408 -20.72 -2.80 -22.20
CA GLY A 408 -21.95 -2.46 -22.89
C GLY A 408 -21.75 -1.61 -24.15
N SER A 409 -22.85 -1.35 -24.85
CA SER A 409 -22.82 -0.66 -26.16
C SER A 409 -22.11 0.71 -26.13
N GLY A 410 -21.40 1.05 -27.23
CA GLY A 410 -20.55 2.24 -27.27
C GLY A 410 -21.21 3.48 -27.88
N PHE A 411 -21.40 4.56 -27.11
CA PHE A 411 -22.02 5.81 -27.55
C PHE A 411 -20.99 6.95 -27.78
N LYS A 412 -21.33 7.91 -28.64
CA LYS A 412 -20.51 9.11 -28.89
C LYS A 412 -21.07 10.32 -28.15
N PRO A 413 -20.29 11.02 -27.30
CA PRO A 413 -20.72 12.26 -26.68
C PRO A 413 -20.76 13.42 -27.70
N SER A 414 -21.55 14.44 -27.39
CA SER A 414 -21.48 15.77 -28.03
C SER A 414 -21.14 16.91 -27.04
N ARG A 415 -21.02 16.59 -25.74
CA ARG A 415 -20.49 17.47 -24.70
C ARG A 415 -19.71 16.70 -23.63
N GLY A 416 -19.14 17.44 -22.68
CA GLY A 416 -18.48 16.90 -21.48
C GLY A 416 -16.98 16.69 -21.65
N LEU A 417 -16.26 16.76 -20.53
CA LEU A 417 -14.81 16.62 -20.46
C LEU A 417 -14.43 15.33 -19.72
N ARG A 418 -13.46 14.58 -20.28
CA ARG A 418 -12.99 13.32 -19.66
C ARG A 418 -12.44 13.57 -18.25
N GLN A 419 -13.01 12.94 -17.24
CA GLN A 419 -12.45 13.01 -15.88
C GLN A 419 -11.09 12.28 -15.81
N ARG A 420 -10.17 12.76 -14.96
CA ARG A 420 -8.77 12.27 -14.78
C ARG A 420 -7.79 12.49 -15.95
N ASP A 421 -8.29 12.93 -17.10
CA ASP A 421 -7.49 13.47 -18.21
C ASP A 421 -6.63 14.67 -17.73
N PRO A 422 -5.34 14.79 -18.09
CA PRO A 422 -4.52 15.96 -17.76
C PRO A 422 -5.03 17.28 -18.35
N LEU A 423 -5.72 17.27 -19.49
CA LEU A 423 -6.18 18.45 -20.21
C LEU A 423 -7.50 19.01 -19.66
N SER A 424 -8.45 18.15 -19.30
CA SER A 424 -9.79 18.54 -18.83
C SER A 424 -9.80 19.57 -17.68
N PRO A 425 -8.94 19.47 -16.64
CA PRO A 425 -8.88 20.48 -15.58
C PRO A 425 -8.43 21.87 -16.05
N TYR A 426 -7.73 21.98 -17.19
CA TYR A 426 -7.40 23.26 -17.81
C TYR A 426 -8.54 23.78 -18.69
N LEU A 427 -9.20 22.90 -19.46
CA LEU A 427 -10.36 23.29 -20.27
C LEU A 427 -11.52 23.76 -19.39
N PHE A 428 -11.73 23.14 -18.22
CA PHE A 428 -12.71 23.58 -17.23
C PHE A 428 -12.42 24.99 -16.65
N LEU A 429 -11.19 25.50 -16.77
CA LEU A 429 -10.89 26.89 -16.40
C LEU A 429 -11.52 27.90 -17.36
N PHE A 430 -11.74 27.54 -18.64
CA PHE A 430 -12.45 28.41 -19.58
C PHE A 430 -13.94 28.53 -19.21
N CYS A 431 -14.55 27.45 -18.70
CA CYS A 431 -15.89 27.50 -18.10
C CYS A 431 -15.90 28.45 -16.90
N GLY A 432 -14.98 28.27 -15.94
CA GLY A 432 -14.87 29.16 -14.78
C GLY A 432 -14.55 30.63 -15.14
N GLU A 433 -13.84 30.87 -16.24
CA GLU A 433 -13.58 32.22 -16.74
C GLU A 433 -14.86 32.86 -17.32
N GLY A 434 -15.78 32.08 -17.90
CA GLY A 434 -17.10 32.57 -18.34
C GLY A 434 -17.92 33.20 -17.19
N LEU A 435 -18.10 32.47 -16.08
CA LEU A 435 -18.73 33.02 -14.87
C LEU A 435 -17.92 34.21 -14.32
N SER A 436 -16.59 34.13 -14.39
CA SER A 436 -15.70 35.23 -13.95
C SER A 436 -15.83 36.48 -14.83
N VAL A 437 -16.23 36.34 -16.11
CA VAL A 437 -16.48 37.44 -17.05
C VAL A 437 -17.81 38.13 -16.79
N LEU A 438 -18.90 37.37 -16.61
CA LEU A 438 -20.21 37.95 -16.28
C LEU A 438 -20.15 38.79 -15.00
N MET A 439 -19.43 38.27 -14.00
CA MET A 439 -19.11 38.98 -12.76
C MET A 439 -18.19 40.21 -12.96
N ARG A 440 -17.52 40.39 -14.10
CA ARG A 440 -16.80 41.63 -14.44
C ARG A 440 -17.68 42.60 -15.22
N LEU A 441 -18.47 42.12 -16.18
CA LEU A 441 -19.41 42.91 -16.97
C LEU A 441 -20.43 43.62 -16.08
N ALA A 442 -21.16 42.88 -15.23
CA ALA A 442 -22.13 43.46 -14.29
C ALA A 442 -21.54 44.46 -13.29
N CYS A 443 -20.21 44.48 -13.10
CA CYS A 443 -19.51 45.50 -12.33
C CYS A 443 -19.21 46.77 -13.15
N MET A 444 -18.80 46.60 -14.41
CA MET A 444 -18.51 47.70 -15.34
C MET A 444 -19.78 48.47 -15.71
N GLU A 445 -20.87 47.74 -15.92
CA GLU A 445 -22.23 48.26 -16.12
C GLU A 445 -22.86 48.84 -14.84
N LYS A 446 -22.16 48.79 -13.71
CA LYS A 446 -22.60 49.26 -12.38
C LYS A 446 -23.84 48.54 -11.81
N LYS A 447 -24.27 47.42 -12.42
CA LYS A 447 -25.43 46.60 -11.99
C LYS A 447 -25.23 45.95 -10.63
N VAL A 448 -23.99 45.60 -10.25
CA VAL A 448 -23.66 45.00 -8.92
C VAL A 448 -22.40 45.61 -8.31
N LYS A 449 -22.41 45.81 -6.98
CA LYS A 449 -21.26 46.26 -6.19
C LYS A 449 -20.69 45.09 -5.37
N TRP A 450 -19.66 44.45 -5.89
CA TRP A 450 -18.92 43.39 -5.18
C TRP A 450 -18.45 43.82 -3.78
N ALA A 451 -18.39 42.86 -2.86
CA ALA A 451 -18.15 43.15 -1.46
C ALA A 451 -16.66 43.17 -1.09
N THR A 452 -16.37 43.92 -0.04
CA THR A 452 -15.03 44.34 0.40
C THR A 452 -14.85 43.96 1.87
N VAL A 453 -13.77 43.22 2.20
CA VAL A 453 -13.56 42.68 3.56
C VAL A 453 -13.39 43.76 4.63
N CYS A 454 -12.92 44.96 4.25
CA CYS A 454 -12.90 46.17 5.08
C CYS A 454 -12.72 47.42 4.18
N ARG A 455 -12.79 48.63 4.76
CA ARG A 455 -12.46 49.88 4.04
C ARG A 455 -11.03 49.77 3.46
N ASN A 456 -10.89 50.15 2.19
CA ASN A 456 -9.66 50.11 1.39
C ASN A 456 -9.10 48.71 1.06
N ALA A 457 -9.82 47.62 1.39
CA ALA A 457 -9.53 46.31 0.81
C ALA A 457 -9.99 46.25 -0.66
N PRO A 458 -9.34 45.45 -1.53
CA PRO A 458 -9.86 45.21 -2.88
C PRO A 458 -11.28 44.60 -2.82
N PRO A 459 -12.18 44.96 -3.76
CA PRO A 459 -13.44 44.25 -3.95
C PRO A 459 -13.17 42.84 -4.49
N ILE A 460 -14.06 41.91 -4.16
CA ILE A 460 -13.89 40.49 -4.48
C ILE A 460 -15.25 39.86 -4.82
N SER A 461 -15.31 38.98 -5.83
CA SER A 461 -16.55 38.52 -6.49
C SER A 461 -16.72 37.00 -6.67
N HIS A 462 -15.68 36.21 -6.94
CA HIS A 462 -15.82 34.76 -7.25
C HIS A 462 -14.67 33.89 -6.73
N LEU A 463 -14.90 33.08 -5.67
CA LEU A 463 -14.01 31.98 -5.27
C LEU A 463 -14.28 30.81 -6.19
N MET A 464 -13.25 30.21 -6.77
CA MET A 464 -13.39 28.95 -7.52
C MET A 464 -12.22 28.02 -7.22
N PHE A 465 -12.46 26.77 -6.86
CA PHE A 465 -11.43 25.74 -6.85
C PHE A 465 -11.96 24.53 -7.62
N ALA A 466 -11.60 24.45 -8.90
CA ALA A 466 -12.36 23.67 -9.89
C ALA A 466 -13.86 24.05 -9.81
N ASP A 467 -14.70 23.06 -9.57
CA ASP A 467 -16.16 23.13 -9.41
C ASP A 467 -16.63 23.75 -8.09
N ASP A 468 -15.80 23.73 -7.05
CA ASP A 468 -16.09 24.23 -5.70
C ASP A 468 -16.08 25.79 -5.70
N CYS A 469 -17.22 26.37 -6.11
CA CYS A 469 -17.40 27.79 -6.44
C CYS A 469 -18.20 28.53 -5.35
N ILE A 470 -17.68 29.67 -4.87
CA ILE A 470 -18.18 30.38 -3.69
C ILE A 470 -18.25 31.90 -4.06
N LEU A 471 -19.44 32.49 -4.28
CA LEU A 471 -19.65 33.82 -4.94
C LEU A 471 -19.92 35.02 -4.01
N PHE A 472 -19.49 36.25 -4.32
CA PHE A 472 -19.74 37.43 -3.48
C PHE A 472 -20.52 38.51 -4.21
N TRP A 473 -21.39 39.20 -3.48
CA TRP A 473 -22.09 40.43 -3.84
C TRP A 473 -22.44 41.18 -2.54
N LYS A 474 -23.21 42.27 -2.63
CA LYS A 474 -23.81 42.90 -1.45
C LYS A 474 -25.29 42.52 -1.37
N VAL A 475 -25.80 42.38 -0.15
CA VAL A 475 -27.19 41.97 0.05
C VAL A 475 -28.13 43.12 -0.31
N SER A 476 -28.75 43.00 -1.48
CA SER A 476 -29.94 43.76 -1.90
C SER A 476 -30.76 42.91 -2.87
N THR A 477 -32.07 43.18 -2.97
CA THR A 477 -32.96 42.44 -3.90
C THR A 477 -32.50 42.62 -5.35
N GLN A 478 -32.09 43.83 -5.73
CA GLN A 478 -31.64 44.14 -7.09
C GLN A 478 -30.35 43.38 -7.44
N GLU A 479 -29.33 43.43 -6.59
CA GLU A 479 -28.06 42.73 -6.85
C GLU A 479 -28.22 41.20 -6.81
N THR A 480 -29.18 40.68 -6.04
CA THR A 480 -29.49 39.25 -5.99
C THR A 480 -30.24 38.77 -7.24
N ASN A 481 -31.16 39.58 -7.77
CA ASN A 481 -31.81 39.28 -9.06
C ASN A 481 -30.80 39.37 -10.21
N VAL A 482 -29.91 40.37 -10.25
CA VAL A 482 -28.83 40.41 -11.25
C VAL A 482 -27.90 39.20 -11.13
N LEU A 483 -27.60 38.74 -9.90
CA LEU A 483 -26.84 37.50 -9.71
C LEU A 483 -27.60 36.28 -10.26
N LYS A 484 -28.91 36.17 -10.04
CA LYS A 484 -29.73 35.08 -10.59
C LYS A 484 -29.64 35.05 -12.13
N ASN A 485 -29.85 36.18 -12.78
CA ASN A 485 -29.74 36.30 -14.24
C ASN A 485 -28.33 35.92 -14.75
N ILE A 486 -27.27 36.31 -14.02
CA ILE A 486 -25.88 35.90 -14.34
C ILE A 486 -25.70 34.38 -14.26
N LEU A 487 -26.36 33.70 -13.33
CA LEU A 487 -26.29 32.24 -13.21
C LEU A 487 -27.09 31.56 -14.33
N GLU A 488 -28.28 32.05 -14.66
CA GLU A 488 -29.12 31.53 -15.76
C GLU A 488 -28.44 31.71 -17.13
N GLU A 489 -27.80 32.86 -17.37
CA GLU A 489 -26.95 33.10 -18.55
C GLU A 489 -25.72 32.17 -18.56
N TYR A 490 -25.07 31.97 -17.41
CA TYR A 490 -23.93 31.06 -17.31
C TYR A 490 -24.29 29.59 -17.58
N GLU A 491 -25.41 29.10 -17.05
CA GLU A 491 -25.89 27.74 -17.28
C GLU A 491 -26.23 27.52 -18.77
N SER A 492 -27.03 28.41 -19.35
CA SER A 492 -27.43 28.35 -20.76
C SER A 492 -26.28 28.50 -21.76
N CYS A 493 -25.21 29.22 -21.40
CA CYS A 493 -24.04 29.39 -22.26
C CYS A 493 -22.98 28.27 -22.11
N THR A 494 -22.93 27.54 -20.99
CA THR A 494 -21.85 26.58 -20.72
C THR A 494 -22.30 25.12 -20.54
N GLY A 495 -23.61 24.89 -20.44
CA GLY A 495 -24.22 23.60 -20.08
C GLY A 495 -24.01 23.18 -18.62
N GLN A 496 -23.32 24.01 -17.81
CA GLN A 496 -23.24 23.78 -16.37
C GLN A 496 -24.64 23.83 -15.75
N CYS A 497 -24.80 23.11 -14.63
CA CYS A 497 -26.06 23.04 -13.90
C CYS A 497 -25.77 23.12 -12.41
N ILE A 498 -26.38 24.10 -11.74
CA ILE A 498 -26.21 24.43 -10.33
C ILE A 498 -27.19 23.61 -9.52
N ASN A 499 -26.69 22.81 -8.57
CA ASN A 499 -27.55 22.15 -7.61
C ASN A 499 -27.90 23.13 -6.47
N PHE A 500 -28.98 23.88 -6.65
CA PHE A 500 -29.46 24.87 -5.67
C PHE A 500 -29.81 24.23 -4.30
N GLU A 501 -30.25 22.97 -4.27
CA GLU A 501 -30.61 22.25 -3.03
C GLU A 501 -29.43 22.03 -2.07
N LYS A 502 -28.25 21.71 -2.62
CA LYS A 502 -26.98 21.56 -1.88
C LYS A 502 -26.24 22.89 -1.74
N SER A 503 -26.59 23.88 -2.56
CA SER A 503 -25.97 25.20 -2.51
C SER A 503 -26.37 25.94 -1.23
N THR A 504 -25.42 26.67 -0.65
CA THR A 504 -25.60 27.30 0.67
C THR A 504 -25.19 28.77 0.68
N VAL A 505 -26.07 29.60 1.23
CA VAL A 505 -25.86 31.04 1.41
C VAL A 505 -25.45 31.36 2.84
N LEU A 506 -24.53 32.32 2.99
CA LEU A 506 -23.89 32.71 4.24
C LEU A 506 -23.98 34.21 4.44
N PHE A 507 -24.81 34.64 5.39
CA PHE A 507 -25.04 36.06 5.66
C PHE A 507 -24.10 36.60 6.75
N SER A 508 -23.64 37.84 6.59
CA SER A 508 -22.94 38.55 7.66
C SER A 508 -23.92 38.99 8.75
N LYS A 509 -23.43 39.13 10.00
CA LYS A 509 -24.28 39.40 11.19
C LYS A 509 -25.12 40.68 11.13
N ASN A 510 -24.83 41.58 10.20
CA ASN A 510 -25.50 42.86 10.00
C ASN A 510 -26.59 42.83 8.91
N VAL A 511 -26.95 41.65 8.38
CA VAL A 511 -28.08 41.47 7.45
C VAL A 511 -29.35 41.17 8.24
N GLY A 512 -30.41 41.95 8.03
CA GLY A 512 -31.71 41.75 8.69
C GLY A 512 -32.42 40.49 8.20
N GLU A 513 -33.19 39.83 9.07
CA GLU A 513 -33.82 38.52 8.77
C GLU A 513 -34.73 38.56 7.53
N HIS A 514 -35.47 39.66 7.37
CA HIS A 514 -36.30 39.95 6.21
C HIS A 514 -35.50 39.89 4.88
N ASP A 515 -34.29 40.44 4.86
CA ASP A 515 -33.46 40.47 3.65
C ASP A 515 -32.77 39.12 3.41
N LYS A 516 -32.45 38.36 4.47
CA LYS A 516 -32.00 36.96 4.33
C LYS A 516 -33.09 36.12 3.68
N ASN A 517 -34.33 36.23 4.17
CA ASN A 517 -35.47 35.47 3.65
C ASN A 517 -35.74 35.80 2.18
N ARG A 518 -35.67 37.09 1.79
CA ARG A 518 -35.76 37.50 0.38
C ARG A 518 -34.67 36.87 -0.51
N VAL A 519 -33.42 36.84 -0.06
CA VAL A 519 -32.32 36.21 -0.82
C VAL A 519 -32.48 34.68 -0.91
N VAL A 520 -32.87 34.03 0.19
CA VAL A 520 -33.16 32.59 0.26
C VAL A 520 -34.29 32.22 -0.71
N GLN A 521 -35.37 32.99 -0.74
CA GLN A 521 -36.50 32.80 -1.65
C GLN A 521 -36.14 33.05 -3.12
N ALA A 522 -35.42 34.13 -3.42
CA ALA A 522 -35.07 34.50 -4.80
C ALA A 522 -34.14 33.48 -5.47
N LEU A 523 -33.18 32.92 -4.72
CA LEU A 523 -32.20 31.95 -5.21
C LEU A 523 -32.56 30.48 -4.92
N ASN A 524 -33.60 30.21 -4.11
CA ASN A 524 -34.00 28.86 -3.68
C ASN A 524 -32.84 28.03 -3.04
N VAL A 525 -32.02 28.66 -2.19
CA VAL A 525 -30.84 28.05 -1.56
C VAL A 525 -30.95 27.97 -0.03
N ARG A 526 -30.28 26.97 0.57
CA ARG A 526 -30.34 26.77 2.02
C ARG A 526 -29.49 27.80 2.76
N CYS A 527 -30.07 28.45 3.78
CA CYS A 527 -29.35 29.32 4.69
C CYS A 527 -28.51 28.49 5.66
N SER A 528 -27.22 28.82 5.84
CA SER A 528 -26.32 28.16 6.78
C SER A 528 -25.88 29.11 7.88
N THR A 529 -25.99 28.69 9.15
CA THR A 529 -25.57 29.47 10.33
C THR A 529 -24.12 29.24 10.75
N ASP A 530 -23.59 28.03 10.51
CA ASP A 530 -22.16 27.71 10.63
C ASP A 530 -21.77 26.80 9.46
N PRO A 531 -20.96 27.27 8.48
CA PRO A 531 -20.65 26.50 7.29
C PRO A 531 -19.76 25.29 7.57
N GLU A 532 -20.12 24.16 6.94
CA GLU A 532 -19.29 22.96 6.89
C GLU A 532 -17.90 23.20 6.28
N LYS A 533 -17.05 22.17 6.30
CA LYS A 533 -15.64 22.25 5.91
C LYS A 533 -15.46 22.60 4.42
N TYR A 534 -14.91 23.76 4.08
CA TYR A 534 -14.48 24.05 2.70
C TYR A 534 -13.10 23.45 2.44
N LEU A 535 -12.93 22.73 1.33
CA LEU A 535 -11.72 21.98 0.97
C LEU A 535 -11.17 21.10 2.12
N GLY A 536 -12.04 20.65 3.03
CA GLY A 536 -11.68 19.85 4.21
C GLY A 536 -11.16 20.63 5.44
N LEU A 537 -11.12 21.97 5.40
CA LEU A 537 -10.76 22.84 6.52
C LEU A 537 -12.00 23.46 7.20
N PRO A 538 -11.97 23.72 8.53
CA PRO A 538 -13.05 24.44 9.21
C PRO A 538 -13.14 25.89 8.72
N ASN A 539 -14.33 26.32 8.31
CA ASN A 539 -14.57 27.68 7.79
C ASN A 539 -14.63 28.75 8.90
N MET A 540 -15.28 28.44 10.03
CA MET A 540 -15.26 29.30 11.22
C MET A 540 -14.61 28.59 12.42
N MET A 541 -13.81 29.34 13.18
CA MET A 541 -13.06 28.83 14.33
C MET A 541 -13.65 29.38 15.63
N GLY A 542 -14.64 28.66 16.15
CA GLY A 542 -15.30 28.98 17.42
C GLY A 542 -14.42 28.83 18.66
N ARG A 543 -14.98 29.13 19.84
CA ARG A 543 -14.25 29.15 21.14
C ARG A 543 -13.51 27.84 21.44
N ARG A 544 -14.08 26.67 21.09
CA ARG A 544 -13.52 25.32 21.38
C ARG A 544 -12.52 24.83 20.31
N LYS A 545 -11.41 25.55 20.13
CA LYS A 545 -10.37 25.30 19.10
C LYS A 545 -9.90 23.84 18.95
N LYS A 546 -9.88 23.03 20.03
CA LYS A 546 -9.45 21.62 19.97
C LYS A 546 -10.44 20.72 19.23
N LEU A 547 -11.75 20.97 19.35
CA LEU A 547 -12.78 20.15 18.69
C LEU A 547 -12.75 20.30 17.16
N ALA A 548 -12.48 21.52 16.66
CA ALA A 548 -12.39 21.82 15.23
C ALA A 548 -11.35 20.97 14.47
N PHE A 549 -10.34 20.44 15.18
CA PHE A 549 -9.28 19.61 14.61
C PHE A 549 -9.38 18.12 14.96
N GLN A 550 -10.39 17.69 15.71
CA GLN A 550 -10.52 16.31 16.21
C GLN A 550 -10.48 15.25 15.06
N ASN A 551 -11.11 15.56 13.92
CA ASN A 551 -11.03 14.79 12.66
C ASN A 551 -9.59 14.43 12.21
N ILE A 552 -8.57 15.27 12.50
CA ILE A 552 -7.17 14.96 12.20
C ILE A 552 -6.71 13.74 13.01
N LYS A 553 -6.97 13.75 14.32
CA LYS A 553 -6.66 12.65 15.25
C LYS A 553 -7.44 11.38 14.91
N ASP A 554 -8.69 11.52 14.49
CA ASP A 554 -9.53 10.37 14.12
C ASP A 554 -9.06 9.73 12.80
N ARG A 555 -8.63 10.54 11.82
CA ARG A 555 -7.98 10.04 10.60
C ARG A 555 -6.64 9.36 10.88
N LEU A 556 -5.83 9.84 11.83
CA LEU A 556 -4.63 9.12 12.28
C LEU A 556 -5.00 7.76 12.89
N LYS A 557 -5.97 7.72 13.83
CA LYS A 557 -6.44 6.48 14.45
C LYS A 557 -6.97 5.48 13.42
N ALA A 558 -7.83 5.91 12.49
CA ALA A 558 -8.35 5.06 11.43
C ALA A 558 -7.22 4.51 10.54
N LYS A 559 -6.22 5.33 10.18
CA LYS A 559 -5.07 4.83 9.41
C LYS A 559 -4.20 3.84 10.20
N ILE A 560 -4.08 3.98 11.52
CA ILE A 560 -3.38 2.98 12.36
C ILE A 560 -4.20 1.69 12.50
N ASN A 561 -5.51 1.78 12.73
CA ASN A 561 -6.39 0.64 12.96
C ASN A 561 -6.57 -0.23 11.71
N ASN A 562 -6.62 0.37 10.52
CA ASN A 562 -6.79 -0.34 9.25
C ASN A 562 -5.54 -1.11 8.78
N TRP A 563 -4.48 -1.17 9.60
CA TRP A 563 -3.24 -1.88 9.29
C TRP A 563 -2.92 -2.89 10.40
N SER A 564 -2.69 -4.15 10.05
CA SER A 564 -2.34 -5.18 11.02
C SER A 564 -0.93 -4.94 11.59
N ILE A 565 -0.87 -4.42 12.82
CA ILE A 565 0.39 -4.07 13.51
C ILE A 565 1.30 -5.29 13.68
N ARG A 566 0.73 -6.51 13.66
CA ARG A 566 1.44 -7.80 13.77
C ARG A 566 2.49 -8.04 12.67
N HIS A 567 2.37 -7.42 11.49
CA HIS A 567 3.25 -7.69 10.35
C HIS A 567 4.11 -6.50 9.88
N ILE A 568 4.03 -5.34 10.56
CA ILE A 568 4.81 -4.15 10.16
C ILE A 568 6.11 -4.06 10.95
N SER A 569 7.23 -4.30 10.27
CA SER A 569 8.59 -4.14 10.79
C SER A 569 8.87 -2.70 11.27
N GLN A 570 9.87 -2.52 12.14
CA GLN A 570 10.22 -1.20 12.67
C GLN A 570 10.57 -0.18 11.56
N GLY A 571 11.21 -0.62 10.46
CA GLY A 571 11.45 0.21 9.29
C GLY A 571 10.17 0.61 8.55
N GLY A 572 9.22 -0.32 8.40
CA GLY A 572 7.89 -0.01 7.84
C GLY A 572 7.14 1.02 8.68
N ARG A 573 7.28 0.99 10.01
CA ARG A 573 6.70 2.00 10.92
C ARG A 573 7.34 3.37 10.77
N GLU A 574 8.66 3.45 10.54
CA GLU A 574 9.35 4.72 10.28
C GLU A 574 8.76 5.41 9.04
N VAL A 575 8.65 4.64 7.94
CA VAL A 575 8.07 5.11 6.67
C VAL A 575 6.60 5.50 6.87
N PHE A 576 5.80 4.69 7.56
CA PHE A 576 4.38 4.96 7.80
C PHE A 576 4.14 6.24 8.62
N ILE A 577 4.94 6.47 9.68
CA ILE A 577 4.87 7.70 10.49
C ILE A 577 5.17 8.93 9.61
N LYS A 578 6.23 8.89 8.81
CA LYS A 578 6.68 10.03 7.99
C LYS A 578 5.75 10.31 6.79
N ALA A 579 5.44 9.28 6.01
CA ALA A 579 4.69 9.40 4.75
C ALA A 579 3.17 9.52 4.96
N VAL A 580 2.62 8.92 6.02
CA VAL A 580 1.17 8.93 6.29
C VAL A 580 0.83 9.81 7.49
N LEU A 581 1.29 9.47 8.69
CA LEU A 581 0.76 10.09 9.92
C LEU A 581 1.16 11.57 10.07
N GLN A 582 2.40 11.93 9.73
CA GLN A 582 2.89 13.31 9.73
C GLN A 582 2.42 14.12 8.51
N ALA A 583 1.98 13.46 7.44
CA ALA A 583 1.40 14.13 6.28
C ALA A 583 -0.03 14.64 6.56
N ILE A 584 -0.88 13.85 7.23
CA ILE A 584 -2.29 14.19 7.51
C ILE A 584 -2.50 15.61 8.10
N PRO A 585 -1.78 16.06 9.15
CA PRO A 585 -1.98 17.41 9.71
C PRO A 585 -1.38 18.53 8.85
N THR A 586 -0.44 18.24 7.93
CA THR A 586 0.37 19.25 7.22
C THR A 586 -0.48 20.27 6.48
N TYR A 587 -1.61 19.85 5.88
CA TYR A 587 -2.51 20.74 5.15
C TYR A 587 -3.23 21.75 6.07
N SER A 588 -3.71 21.31 7.24
CA SER A 588 -4.33 22.22 8.22
C SER A 588 -3.28 23.12 8.89
N MET A 589 -2.09 22.59 9.16
CA MET A 589 -0.95 23.37 9.68
C MET A 589 -0.52 24.51 8.74
N ALA A 590 -0.73 24.37 7.42
CA ALA A 590 -0.41 25.41 6.46
C ALA A 590 -1.31 26.66 6.55
N CYS A 591 -2.45 26.58 7.23
CA CYS A 591 -3.40 27.68 7.42
C CYS A 591 -3.58 28.08 8.90
N PHE A 592 -3.29 27.16 9.83
CA PHE A 592 -3.63 27.30 11.25
C PHE A 592 -2.50 26.85 12.17
N LEU A 593 -2.29 27.57 13.27
CA LEU A 593 -1.43 27.16 14.38
C LEU A 593 -2.23 26.25 15.31
N LEU A 594 -2.00 24.95 15.22
CA LEU A 594 -2.67 23.96 16.06
C LEU A 594 -2.28 24.15 17.54
N PRO A 595 -3.19 23.92 18.51
CA PRO A 595 -2.86 24.02 19.92
C PRO A 595 -1.70 23.09 20.31
N LYS A 596 -0.68 23.59 21.03
CA LYS A 596 0.49 22.78 21.44
C LYS A 596 0.08 21.46 22.11
N SER A 597 -0.93 21.48 22.98
CA SER A 597 -1.48 20.28 23.65
C SER A 597 -2.21 19.30 22.72
N PHE A 598 -2.65 19.72 21.53
CA PHE A 598 -3.17 18.84 20.49
C PHE A 598 -2.04 18.25 19.63
N CYS A 599 -0.98 19.02 19.36
CA CYS A 599 0.24 18.49 18.75
C CYS A 599 0.84 17.35 19.60
N VAL A 600 1.02 17.57 20.91
CA VAL A 600 1.50 16.55 21.85
C VAL A 600 0.58 15.31 21.88
N GLU A 601 -0.74 15.48 21.76
CA GLU A 601 -1.67 14.35 21.70
C GLU A 601 -1.51 13.52 20.41
N LEU A 602 -1.25 14.16 19.26
CA LEU A 602 -0.92 13.47 18.01
C LEU A 602 0.45 12.78 18.07
N GLU A 603 1.45 13.43 18.67
CA GLU A 603 2.80 12.89 18.88
C GLU A 603 2.77 11.67 19.81
N ASN A 604 1.99 11.69 20.88
CA ASN A 604 1.79 10.54 21.78
C ASN A 604 1.15 9.35 21.06
N ILE A 605 0.28 9.58 20.07
CA ILE A 605 -0.27 8.52 19.21
C ILE A 605 0.82 7.95 18.29
N MET A 606 1.63 8.79 17.66
CA MET A 606 2.76 8.34 16.81
C MET A 606 3.83 7.58 17.61
N SER A 607 4.18 8.07 18.80
CA SER A 607 5.13 7.44 19.72
C SER A 607 4.61 6.08 20.22
N SER A 608 3.33 6.00 20.58
CA SER A 608 2.68 4.73 20.93
C SER A 608 2.72 3.72 19.77
N PHE A 609 2.48 4.18 18.53
CA PHE A 609 2.54 3.33 17.34
C PHE A 609 3.96 2.84 17.02
N TRP A 610 4.96 3.70 17.21
CA TRP A 610 6.38 3.36 17.04
C TRP A 610 6.83 2.24 17.99
N TRP A 611 6.50 2.33 19.29
CA TRP A 611 7.00 1.41 20.32
C TRP A 611 6.12 0.17 20.62
N ARG A 612 4.87 0.08 20.13
CA ARG A 612 3.97 -1.07 20.42
C ARG A 612 4.28 -2.31 19.57
N ASN A 613 4.72 -3.41 20.18
CA ASN A 613 4.99 -4.64 19.44
C ASN A 613 3.73 -5.41 19.01
N ASN A 614 2.66 -5.39 19.80
CA ASN A 614 1.41 -6.12 19.53
C ASN A 614 0.17 -5.26 19.86
N HIS A 615 -0.97 -5.60 19.26
CA HIS A 615 -2.27 -5.04 19.69
C HIS A 615 -2.53 -5.38 21.17
N GLY A 616 -3.15 -4.45 21.90
CA GLY A 616 -3.48 -4.61 23.34
C GLY A 616 -2.32 -4.33 24.31
N LYS A 617 -1.12 -4.87 24.09
CA LYS A 617 0.01 -4.72 25.04
C LYS A 617 0.69 -3.34 24.94
N ARG A 618 1.06 -2.75 26.09
CA ARG A 618 1.86 -1.51 26.14
C ARG A 618 3.27 -1.79 25.59
N GLY A 619 3.79 -0.89 24.77
CA GLY A 619 5.17 -0.94 24.27
C GLY A 619 6.15 -0.29 25.25
N LEU A 620 7.41 -0.72 25.25
CA LEU A 620 8.47 -0.05 26.00
C LEU A 620 9.00 1.15 25.21
N HIS A 621 8.82 2.34 25.77
CA HIS A 621 9.40 3.57 25.23
C HIS A 621 10.87 3.63 25.67
N TRP A 622 11.79 3.40 24.74
CA TRP A 622 13.22 3.39 25.07
C TRP A 622 13.80 4.80 25.21
N CYS A 623 13.36 5.73 24.37
CA CYS A 623 13.70 7.15 24.45
C CYS A 623 12.49 8.08 24.21
N GLU A 624 12.71 9.36 24.47
CA GLU A 624 11.73 10.42 24.28
C GLU A 624 11.37 10.64 22.81
N TRP A 625 10.15 11.15 22.58
CA TRP A 625 9.74 11.57 21.24
C TRP A 625 10.56 12.76 20.71
N LYS A 626 11.06 13.63 21.59
CA LYS A 626 11.94 14.76 21.24
C LYS A 626 13.24 14.26 20.58
N SER A 627 13.90 13.27 21.17
CA SER A 627 15.12 12.65 20.62
C SER A 627 14.86 11.97 19.26
N LEU A 628 13.72 11.30 19.10
CA LEU A 628 13.32 10.74 17.80
C LEU A 628 13.06 11.81 16.72
N CYS A 629 12.79 13.06 17.11
CA CYS A 629 12.60 14.19 16.19
C CYS A 629 13.89 14.91 15.78
N ALA A 630 15.04 14.63 16.41
CA ALA A 630 16.34 15.07 15.89
C ALA A 630 16.61 14.45 14.51
N THR A 631 17.51 15.04 13.71
CA THR A 631 17.83 14.49 12.39
C THR A 631 18.54 13.14 12.52
N LYS A 632 18.58 12.39 11.41
CA LYS A 632 19.30 11.12 11.37
C LYS A 632 20.82 11.26 11.51
N GLU A 633 21.39 12.44 11.25
CA GLU A 633 22.81 12.73 11.52
C GLU A 633 23.06 12.99 13.02
N GLU A 634 22.09 13.55 13.74
CA GLU A 634 22.13 13.85 15.18
C GLU A 634 21.64 12.68 16.06
N GLY A 635 21.68 11.45 15.53
CA GLY A 635 21.22 10.25 16.25
C GLY A 635 19.70 10.14 16.45
N GLY A 636 18.89 11.01 15.86
CA GLY A 636 17.43 10.89 15.86
C GLY A 636 16.87 10.01 14.74
N MET A 637 15.54 9.95 14.64
CA MET A 637 14.85 9.28 13.52
C MET A 637 14.46 10.24 12.39
N GLY A 638 14.59 11.56 12.58
CA GLY A 638 14.06 12.57 11.65
C GLY A 638 12.53 12.58 11.59
N PHE A 639 11.87 12.31 12.71
CA PHE A 639 10.44 12.59 12.88
C PHE A 639 10.21 14.09 13.08
N ARG A 640 8.98 14.57 12.88
CA ARG A 640 8.63 15.99 13.02
C ARG A 640 8.06 16.26 14.41
N HIS A 641 8.71 17.15 15.17
CA HIS A 641 8.06 17.84 16.28
C HIS A 641 6.98 18.76 15.69
N LEU A 642 5.72 18.39 15.88
CA LEU A 642 4.56 18.91 15.17
C LEU A 642 4.33 20.39 15.46
N SER A 643 4.62 20.87 16.66
CA SER A 643 4.45 22.30 16.99
C SER A 643 5.49 23.19 16.28
N SER A 644 6.78 22.82 16.29
CA SER A 644 7.82 23.52 15.52
C SER A 644 7.58 23.43 14.01
N PHE A 645 7.20 22.25 13.51
CA PHE A 645 6.87 22.07 12.10
C PHE A 645 5.67 22.91 11.67
N ASN A 646 4.66 23.08 12.52
CA ASN A 646 3.52 23.95 12.23
C ASN A 646 3.97 25.41 12.01
N ILE A 647 4.86 25.93 12.84
CA ILE A 647 5.42 27.28 12.70
C ILE A 647 6.21 27.39 11.38
N ALA A 648 7.05 26.40 11.06
CA ALA A 648 7.83 26.38 9.81
C ALA A 648 6.95 26.34 8.54
N VAL A 649 5.77 25.70 8.57
CA VAL A 649 4.84 25.74 7.43
C VAL A 649 4.05 27.06 7.38
N LEU A 650 3.71 27.66 8.53
CA LEU A 650 3.09 28.99 8.61
C LEU A 650 4.04 30.11 8.15
N ALA A 651 5.34 29.98 8.45
CA ALA A 651 6.38 30.88 7.96
C ALA A 651 6.35 30.98 6.43
N LYS A 652 6.15 29.86 5.71
CA LYS A 652 6.00 29.88 4.24
C LYS A 652 4.83 30.74 3.74
N GLN A 653 3.82 31.01 4.57
CA GLN A 653 2.76 31.98 4.25
C GLN A 653 3.21 33.42 4.54
N GLY A 654 3.88 33.69 5.67
CA GLY A 654 4.49 35.00 5.95
C GLY A 654 5.48 35.42 4.85
N TRP A 655 6.35 34.52 4.41
CA TRP A 655 7.27 34.72 3.29
C TRP A 655 6.55 35.08 1.97
N ARG A 656 5.36 34.52 1.74
CA ARG A 656 4.53 34.88 0.57
C ARG A 656 3.93 36.28 0.67
N LEU A 657 3.66 36.78 1.88
CA LEU A 657 3.24 38.18 2.08
C LEU A 657 4.38 39.15 1.76
N LEU A 658 5.61 38.79 2.14
CA LEU A 658 6.82 39.57 1.83
C LEU A 658 7.17 39.53 0.34
N ARG A 659 7.18 38.34 -0.29
CA ARG A 659 7.61 38.19 -1.70
C ARG A 659 6.53 38.56 -2.73
N TYR A 660 5.25 38.52 -2.37
CA TYR A 660 4.12 38.81 -3.29
C TYR A 660 3.11 39.81 -2.68
N PRO A 661 3.54 41.05 -2.33
CA PRO A 661 2.71 42.04 -1.63
C PRO A 661 1.50 42.50 -2.46
N ASN A 662 1.60 42.44 -3.79
CA ASN A 662 0.53 42.81 -4.72
C ASN A 662 -0.51 41.69 -4.94
N SER A 663 -0.32 40.51 -4.37
CA SER A 663 -1.30 39.41 -4.44
C SER A 663 -2.61 39.78 -3.74
N LEU A 664 -3.74 39.24 -4.21
CA LEU A 664 -5.06 39.51 -3.63
C LEU A 664 -5.13 39.19 -2.12
N LEU A 665 -4.45 38.11 -1.69
CA LEU A 665 -4.33 37.76 -0.28
C LEU A 665 -3.51 38.79 0.52
N ALA A 666 -2.32 39.17 0.03
CA ALA A 666 -1.47 40.14 0.72
C ALA A 666 -2.11 41.53 0.79
N ARG A 667 -2.73 42.01 -0.30
CA ARG A 667 -3.50 43.27 -0.33
C ARG A 667 -4.66 43.27 0.66
N THR A 668 -5.42 42.16 0.74
CA THR A 668 -6.56 42.03 1.67
C THR A 668 -6.11 41.96 3.13
N LEU A 669 -5.01 41.23 3.43
CA LEU A 669 -4.45 41.16 4.78
C LEU A 669 -3.79 42.49 5.20
N LYS A 670 -3.05 43.16 4.31
CA LYS A 670 -2.48 44.49 4.58
C LYS A 670 -3.59 45.50 4.89
N ALA A 671 -4.60 45.60 4.04
CA ALA A 671 -5.73 46.51 4.25
C ALA A 671 -6.50 46.24 5.57
N LYS A 672 -6.50 44.99 6.06
CA LYS A 672 -7.21 44.63 7.30
C LYS A 672 -6.37 44.74 8.58
N TYR A 673 -5.08 44.36 8.53
CA TYR A 673 -4.28 44.12 9.73
C TYR A 673 -2.99 44.94 9.84
N PHE A 674 -2.39 45.41 8.74
CA PHE A 674 -1.10 46.12 8.75
C PHE A 674 -1.05 47.25 7.70
N LYS A 675 -2.10 48.09 7.68
CA LYS A 675 -2.33 49.12 6.64
C LYS A 675 -1.11 49.99 6.35
N ASN A 676 -0.47 50.49 7.41
CA ASN A 676 0.55 51.52 7.36
C ASN A 676 1.97 50.95 7.49
N THR A 677 2.13 49.63 7.61
CA THR A 677 3.42 48.94 7.80
C THR A 677 3.56 47.76 6.83
N ASP A 678 4.65 47.01 6.95
CA ASP A 678 4.84 45.70 6.32
C ASP A 678 4.47 44.55 7.30
N PHE A 679 4.76 43.31 6.91
CA PHE A 679 4.45 42.13 7.72
C PHE A 679 5.40 41.95 8.93
N LEU A 680 6.69 42.27 8.80
CA LEU A 680 7.68 42.22 9.90
C LEU A 680 7.45 43.35 10.89
N ASN A 681 6.91 44.49 10.46
CA ASN A 681 6.47 45.60 11.33
C ASN A 681 4.95 45.60 11.61
N SER A 682 4.28 44.44 11.51
CA SER A 682 2.85 44.31 11.83
C SER A 682 2.62 44.01 13.33
N SER A 683 1.64 44.68 13.93
CA SER A 683 1.09 44.30 15.23
C SER A 683 -0.08 43.33 15.06
N LEU A 684 -0.41 42.56 16.11
CA LEU A 684 -1.47 41.55 16.04
C LEU A 684 -2.88 42.18 15.91
N GLY A 685 -3.08 43.36 16.51
CA GLY A 685 -4.35 44.09 16.56
C GLY A 685 -5.39 43.51 17.53
N ASN A 686 -6.47 44.25 17.75
CA ASN A 686 -7.46 43.94 18.80
C ASN A 686 -8.48 42.85 18.40
N LEU A 687 -8.68 42.62 17.10
CA LEU A 687 -9.62 41.61 16.55
C LEU A 687 -8.95 40.75 15.45
N PRO A 688 -7.90 39.99 15.80
CA PRO A 688 -7.22 39.10 14.85
C PRO A 688 -8.13 37.93 14.47
N SER A 689 -8.16 37.56 13.19
CA SER A 689 -8.72 36.25 12.81
C SER A 689 -7.78 35.14 13.27
N PHE A 690 -8.29 33.92 13.48
CA PHE A 690 -7.44 32.81 13.91
C PHE A 690 -6.36 32.48 12.87
N THR A 691 -6.67 32.60 11.58
CA THR A 691 -5.72 32.50 10.46
C THR A 691 -4.66 33.60 10.51
N TRP A 692 -5.06 34.87 10.71
CA TRP A 692 -4.09 35.98 10.87
C TRP A 692 -3.18 35.76 12.06
N LYS A 693 -3.73 35.44 13.24
CA LYS A 693 -2.90 35.13 14.42
C LYS A 693 -1.95 33.96 14.15
N SER A 694 -2.40 32.92 13.44
CA SER A 694 -1.53 31.78 13.09
C SER A 694 -0.34 32.19 12.21
N ILE A 695 -0.57 33.02 11.18
CA ILE A 695 0.50 33.51 10.30
C ILE A 695 1.40 34.51 11.05
N TRP A 696 0.82 35.37 11.89
CA TRP A 696 1.56 36.37 12.67
C TRP A 696 2.45 35.74 13.76
N GLU A 697 2.07 34.62 14.37
CA GLU A 697 2.96 33.91 15.31
C GLU A 697 4.25 33.42 14.62
N ALA A 698 4.24 33.16 13.31
CA ALA A 698 5.44 32.86 12.52
C ALA A 698 6.31 34.09 12.19
N ARG A 699 5.87 35.31 12.52
CA ARG A 699 6.70 36.54 12.46
C ARG A 699 7.89 36.45 13.40
N GLY A 700 7.73 35.85 14.58
CA GLY A 700 8.80 35.71 15.58
C GLY A 700 9.97 34.86 15.07
N PHE A 701 9.70 33.85 14.23
CA PHE A 701 10.74 33.06 13.55
C PHE A 701 11.54 33.95 12.58
N PHE A 702 10.87 34.77 11.78
CA PHE A 702 11.54 35.69 10.85
C PHE A 702 12.36 36.79 11.53
N LEU A 703 11.98 37.24 12.73
CA LEU A 703 12.74 38.26 13.47
C LEU A 703 13.99 37.72 14.18
N LYS A 704 14.15 36.39 14.28
CA LYS A 704 15.30 35.74 14.91
C LYS A 704 16.23 35.06 13.89
N GLU A 705 15.68 34.64 12.75
CA GLU A 705 16.35 33.75 11.78
C GLU A 705 16.34 34.35 10.34
N MET A 706 16.43 35.69 10.23
CA MET A 706 16.64 36.40 8.96
C MET A 706 17.80 37.40 9.05
N GLY A 707 19.01 36.93 8.75
CA GLY A 707 20.10 37.82 8.32
C GLY A 707 19.94 38.31 6.87
N TRP A 708 20.46 39.50 6.57
CA TRP A 708 20.71 39.95 5.20
C TRP A 708 21.83 39.12 4.56
N ARG A 709 21.59 38.56 3.37
CA ARG A 709 22.67 38.06 2.52
C ARG A 709 23.22 39.22 1.68
N ILE A 710 24.34 39.78 2.12
CA ILE A 710 25.04 40.87 1.43
C ILE A 710 25.40 40.46 -0.01
N GLY A 711 25.14 41.39 -0.94
CA GLY A 711 25.62 41.36 -2.32
C GLY A 711 26.69 42.43 -2.49
N ASP A 712 26.30 43.61 -2.95
CA ASP A 712 27.14 44.81 -3.03
C ASP A 712 27.18 45.63 -1.72
N GLY A 713 26.25 45.40 -0.79
CA GLY A 713 26.16 46.13 0.49
C GLY A 713 25.57 47.55 0.39
N GLN A 714 25.15 48.02 -0.79
CA GLN A 714 24.69 49.40 -1.02
C GLN A 714 23.40 49.75 -0.25
N SER A 715 22.54 48.76 -0.02
CA SER A 715 21.19 48.97 0.53
C SER A 715 21.03 48.55 2.00
N VAL A 716 22.10 48.21 2.71
CA VAL A 716 22.06 47.62 4.07
C VAL A 716 22.81 48.52 5.03
N SER A 717 22.21 48.86 6.18
CA SER A 717 22.84 49.66 7.23
C SER A 717 23.85 48.84 8.02
N VAL A 718 25.00 49.44 8.39
CA VAL A 718 25.97 48.79 9.28
C VAL A 718 25.37 48.53 10.67
N TRP A 719 24.51 49.44 11.14
CA TRP A 719 24.10 49.56 12.54
C TRP A 719 22.66 49.08 12.80
N ASP A 720 21.74 49.28 11.85
CA ASP A 720 20.31 49.01 12.03
C ASP A 720 19.91 47.58 11.64
N ASP A 721 20.61 47.00 10.66
CA ASP A 721 20.30 45.72 10.03
C ASP A 721 21.09 44.56 10.66
N ALA A 722 20.48 43.37 10.71
CA ALA A 722 21.19 42.13 11.05
C ALA A 722 21.82 41.53 9.79
N TRP A 723 23.14 41.70 9.61
CA TRP A 723 23.84 41.29 8.38
C TRP A 723 25.07 40.39 8.60
N VAL A 724 25.50 40.18 9.86
CA VAL A 724 26.63 39.32 10.21
C VAL A 724 26.18 37.85 10.31
N PRO A 725 26.65 36.93 9.45
CA PRO A 725 26.21 35.53 9.48
C PRO A 725 26.58 34.83 10.79
N GLY A 726 25.62 34.13 11.40
CA GLY A 726 25.81 33.37 12.64
C GLY A 726 25.67 34.19 13.94
N HIS A 727 25.69 35.52 13.87
CA HIS A 727 25.48 36.43 15.01
C HIS A 727 24.24 37.33 14.79
N GLU A 728 23.15 36.75 14.29
CA GLU A 728 21.92 37.47 13.89
C GLU A 728 21.21 38.22 15.04
N GLU A 729 21.53 37.90 16.31
CA GLU A 729 21.06 38.61 17.50
C GLU A 729 21.93 39.83 17.88
N VAL A 730 23.12 39.99 17.29
CA VAL A 730 24.05 41.08 17.60
C VAL A 730 23.91 42.21 16.58
N ARG A 731 23.17 43.27 16.98
CA ARG A 731 23.28 44.57 16.29
C ARG A 731 24.51 45.30 16.80
N ILE A 732 25.34 45.78 15.89
CA ILE A 732 26.57 46.52 16.24
C ILE A 732 26.14 47.87 16.82
N GLN A 733 26.46 48.12 18.09
CA GLN A 733 26.24 49.42 18.72
C GLN A 733 27.34 50.39 18.29
N ASN A 734 26.98 51.60 17.85
CA ASN A 734 27.96 52.63 17.47
C ASN A 734 28.50 53.34 18.73
N VAL A 735 29.33 52.61 19.51
CA VAL A 735 29.86 53.06 20.80
C VAL A 735 30.70 54.34 20.69
N ASN A 736 31.35 54.56 19.55
CA ASN A 736 32.31 55.65 19.33
C ASN A 736 31.76 56.80 18.47
N ASN A 737 30.45 56.81 18.17
CA ASN A 737 29.75 57.86 17.42
C ASN A 737 30.37 58.17 16.04
N VAL A 738 30.90 57.15 15.36
CA VAL A 738 31.60 57.28 14.07
C VAL A 738 30.59 57.53 12.96
N GLN A 739 30.62 58.72 12.36
CA GLN A 739 29.65 59.16 11.35
C GLN A 739 30.01 58.76 9.91
N SER A 740 31.22 58.23 9.67
CA SER A 740 31.76 57.98 8.32
C SER A 740 31.44 56.60 7.73
N LEU A 741 30.71 55.75 8.44
CA LEU A 741 30.33 54.40 8.01
C LEU A 741 28.80 54.25 8.15
N VAL A 742 28.10 54.08 7.04
CA VAL A 742 26.63 54.18 6.94
C VAL A 742 26.02 53.00 6.18
N ARG A 743 26.78 52.36 5.30
CA ARG A 743 26.39 51.17 4.54
C ARG A 743 27.40 50.04 4.68
N VAL A 744 26.93 48.81 4.52
CA VAL A 744 27.79 47.63 4.56
C VAL A 744 28.83 47.66 3.42
N LEU A 745 28.53 48.32 2.30
CA LEU A 745 29.51 48.66 1.24
C LEU A 745 30.78 49.29 1.82
N ASP A 746 30.64 50.22 2.77
CA ASP A 746 31.73 51.02 3.36
C ASP A 746 32.70 50.16 4.21
N LEU A 747 32.43 48.86 4.35
CA LEU A 747 33.23 47.86 5.07
C LEU A 747 33.80 46.77 4.14
N ILE A 748 33.56 46.83 2.82
CA ILE A 748 34.00 45.81 1.86
C ILE A 748 35.34 46.23 1.25
N ASP A 749 36.43 45.88 1.94
CA ASP A 749 37.80 46.05 1.44
C ASP A 749 38.64 44.79 1.77
N GLY A 750 39.33 44.24 0.77
CA GLY A 750 40.19 43.05 0.90
C GLY A 750 39.51 41.66 0.82
N GLU A 751 40.25 40.68 0.30
CA GLU A 751 39.74 39.34 -0.06
C GLU A 751 39.39 38.42 1.13
N TYR A 752 38.24 37.76 1.07
CA TYR A 752 37.88 36.63 1.96
C TYR A 752 38.14 35.29 1.28
N SER A 753 38.84 34.37 1.95
CA SER A 753 39.00 32.98 1.50
C SER A 753 38.28 31.98 2.42
N VAL A 754 37.70 30.94 1.82
CA VAL A 754 36.90 29.90 2.51
C VAL A 754 37.65 29.21 3.66
N ARG A 755 39.00 29.23 3.63
CA ARG A 755 39.86 28.52 4.58
C ARG A 755 40.04 29.22 5.93
N SER A 756 39.82 30.54 6.03
CA SER A 756 39.88 31.28 7.30
C SER A 756 38.57 31.12 8.08
N GLY A 757 37.42 31.37 7.44
CA GLY A 757 36.11 31.29 8.09
C GLY A 757 35.75 29.90 8.64
N HIS A 758 36.11 28.83 7.94
CA HIS A 758 35.91 27.45 8.43
C HIS A 758 36.68 27.16 9.72
N ARG A 759 37.77 27.89 10.01
CA ARG A 759 38.59 27.66 11.21
C ARG A 759 38.04 28.36 12.46
N LEU A 760 37.29 29.45 12.29
CA LEU A 760 36.64 30.19 13.38
C LEU A 760 35.30 29.57 13.83
N LEU A 761 34.59 28.88 12.92
CA LEU A 761 33.27 28.28 13.20
C LEU A 761 33.31 26.94 13.99
N LEU A 762 34.42 26.61 14.64
CA LEU A 762 34.66 25.29 15.26
C LEU A 762 35.08 25.32 16.74
N GLN A 763 35.02 26.48 17.41
CA GLN A 763 35.27 26.57 18.86
C GLN A 763 34.22 27.45 19.56
N ASP A 764 33.27 26.79 20.21
CA ASP A 764 32.86 27.16 21.57
C ASP A 764 32.35 25.91 22.32
N GLU A 765 32.52 25.88 23.63
CA GLU A 765 32.56 24.65 24.44
C GLU A 765 31.31 24.43 25.30
N GLN A 766 30.41 23.50 24.91
CA GLN A 766 29.49 22.84 25.88
C GLN A 766 28.67 21.60 25.42
N ASN A 767 28.98 20.91 24.31
CA ASN A 767 28.17 19.75 23.86
C ASN A 767 28.95 18.54 23.27
N HIS A 768 30.17 18.29 23.75
CA HIS A 768 31.08 17.28 23.17
C HIS A 768 30.54 15.85 23.05
N ILE A 769 29.63 15.40 23.92
CA ILE A 769 29.12 14.01 23.91
C ILE A 769 28.12 13.75 22.75
N LEU A 770 27.51 14.79 22.17
CA LEU A 770 26.55 14.66 21.07
C LEU A 770 27.12 14.97 19.68
N THR A 771 28.30 15.58 19.59
CA THR A 771 28.98 15.88 18.32
C THR A 771 29.69 14.67 17.72
N ASP A 772 30.30 13.81 18.55
CA ASP A 772 31.24 12.77 18.11
C ASP A 772 30.64 11.64 17.26
N LEU A 773 29.34 11.37 17.36
CA LEU A 773 28.71 10.29 16.58
C LEU A 773 28.14 10.75 15.23
N LYS A 774 28.23 12.05 14.90
CA LYS A 774 27.60 12.61 13.68
C LYS A 774 28.16 12.03 12.39
N GLN A 775 29.47 11.77 12.33
CA GLN A 775 30.11 11.14 11.17
C GLN A 775 29.69 9.67 11.04
N LEU A 776 29.75 8.90 12.14
CA LEU A 776 29.25 7.53 12.20
C LEU A 776 27.80 7.39 11.74
N TYR A 777 26.88 8.23 12.25
CA TYR A 777 25.47 8.19 11.84
C TYR A 777 25.30 8.48 10.35
N LYS A 778 25.95 9.55 9.85
CA LYS A 778 25.93 9.89 8.41
C LYS A 778 26.44 8.72 7.55
N LYS A 779 27.51 8.05 8.00
CA LYS A 779 28.06 6.85 7.34
C LYS A 779 27.05 5.70 7.36
N LEU A 780 26.51 5.31 8.53
CA LEU A 780 25.51 4.25 8.73
C LEU A 780 24.27 4.42 7.85
N TRP A 781 23.67 5.62 7.85
CA TRP A 781 22.47 5.87 7.05
C TRP A 781 22.75 5.85 5.54
N SER A 782 23.98 6.20 5.11
CA SER A 782 24.43 6.15 3.71
C SER A 782 24.82 4.76 3.18
N MET A 783 24.91 3.73 4.03
CA MET A 783 25.23 2.37 3.59
C MET A 783 24.07 1.75 2.82
N ASP A 784 24.34 0.88 1.85
CA ASP A 784 23.31 0.02 1.30
C ASP A 784 23.05 -1.16 2.25
N LEU A 785 21.96 -1.06 3.02
CA LEU A 785 21.51 -2.00 4.05
C LEU A 785 20.00 -1.83 4.25
N THR A 786 19.30 -2.92 4.58
CA THR A 786 17.86 -2.86 4.89
C THR A 786 17.58 -1.95 6.10
N PRO A 787 16.43 -1.25 6.14
CA PRO A 787 16.06 -0.42 7.29
C PRO A 787 16.02 -1.18 8.62
N LYS A 788 15.72 -2.49 8.60
CA LYS A 788 15.74 -3.36 9.80
C LYS A 788 17.12 -3.38 10.45
N ILE A 789 18.17 -3.61 9.65
CA ILE A 789 19.57 -3.67 10.12
C ILE A 789 20.01 -2.29 10.63
N LYS A 790 19.79 -1.23 9.82
CA LYS A 790 20.16 0.15 10.21
C LYS A 790 19.50 0.59 11.52
N ILE A 791 18.23 0.24 11.74
CA ILE A 791 17.51 0.57 12.98
C ILE A 791 18.00 -0.29 14.17
N THR A 792 18.38 -1.55 13.97
CA THR A 792 19.03 -2.34 15.03
C THR A 792 20.37 -1.74 15.45
N VAL A 793 21.24 -1.38 14.51
CA VAL A 793 22.53 -0.73 14.81
C VAL A 793 22.32 0.64 15.47
N TRP A 794 21.34 1.43 15.01
CA TRP A 794 20.96 2.68 15.71
C TRP A 794 20.48 2.44 17.15
N ARG A 795 19.65 1.43 17.40
CA ARG A 795 19.22 1.09 18.78
C ARG A 795 20.39 0.65 19.65
N LEU A 796 21.32 -0.10 19.07
CA LEU A 796 22.54 -0.58 19.74
C LEU A 796 23.42 0.60 20.18
N LEU A 797 23.73 1.54 19.27
CA LEU A 797 24.52 2.75 19.53
C LEU A 797 23.95 3.67 20.63
N ASN A 798 22.67 3.54 20.96
CA ASN A 798 22.00 4.33 21.99
C ASN A 798 21.61 3.51 23.24
N ASN A 799 22.07 2.25 23.35
CA ASN A 799 21.67 1.29 24.39
C ASN A 799 20.14 1.12 24.53
N TYR A 800 19.40 1.19 23.41
CA TYR A 800 17.94 1.01 23.33
C TYR A 800 17.53 -0.45 23.05
N LEU A 801 18.38 -1.43 23.33
CA LEU A 801 18.09 -2.86 23.19
C LEU A 801 17.69 -3.47 24.55
N PRO A 802 16.69 -4.38 24.59
CA PRO A 802 16.31 -5.11 25.80
C PRO A 802 17.32 -6.23 26.13
N ASN A 803 18.52 -5.85 26.57
CA ASN A 803 19.42 -6.75 27.31
C ASN A 803 18.94 -6.89 28.77
N PHE A 804 19.32 -7.96 29.46
CA PHE A 804 18.83 -8.22 30.82
C PHE A 804 19.33 -7.16 31.82
N SER A 805 20.49 -6.55 31.60
CA SER A 805 20.95 -5.40 32.40
C SER A 805 19.99 -4.21 32.31
N ASN A 806 19.59 -3.82 31.10
CA ASN A 806 18.64 -2.73 30.86
C ASN A 806 17.23 -3.05 31.36
N LEU A 807 16.79 -4.31 31.24
CA LEU A 807 15.50 -4.74 31.75
C LEU A 807 15.48 -4.81 33.28
N HIS A 808 16.57 -5.25 33.91
CA HIS A 808 16.76 -5.24 35.36
C HIS A 808 16.81 -3.79 35.91
N TYR A 809 17.58 -2.90 35.28
CA TYR A 809 17.60 -1.46 35.58
C TYR A 809 16.19 -0.83 35.48
N ARG A 810 15.39 -1.24 34.48
CA ARG A 810 13.98 -0.84 34.34
C ARG A 810 13.00 -1.64 35.21
N ARG A 811 13.49 -2.43 36.17
CA ARG A 811 12.72 -3.25 37.13
C ARG A 811 11.74 -4.23 36.48
N MET A 812 12.11 -4.78 35.33
CA MET A 812 11.34 -5.79 34.58
C MET A 812 11.88 -7.22 34.70
N LEU A 813 13.09 -7.39 35.24
CA LEU A 813 13.72 -8.67 35.56
C LEU A 813 14.39 -8.59 36.93
N ASN A 814 14.37 -9.69 37.68
CA ASN A 814 14.91 -9.73 39.04
C ASN A 814 16.45 -9.85 39.09
N SER A 815 17.08 -10.24 37.97
CA SER A 815 18.53 -10.37 37.84
C SER A 815 18.99 -9.91 36.44
N PRO A 816 20.18 -9.28 36.32
CA PRO A 816 20.79 -8.93 35.04
C PRO A 816 21.62 -10.07 34.42
N ILE A 817 21.84 -11.19 35.15
CA ILE A 817 22.76 -12.27 34.74
C ILE A 817 22.34 -12.86 33.38
N CYS A 818 23.29 -13.01 32.46
CA CYS A 818 23.05 -13.67 31.20
C CYS A 818 22.78 -15.16 31.44
N ARG A 819 21.54 -15.59 31.15
CA ARG A 819 21.11 -16.99 31.25
C ARG A 819 22.00 -17.97 30.47
N ARG A 820 22.78 -17.51 29.47
CA ARG A 820 23.58 -18.34 28.57
C ARG A 820 25.00 -18.64 29.06
N CYS A 821 25.61 -17.77 29.88
CA CYS A 821 26.88 -18.05 30.57
C CYS A 821 26.70 -18.30 32.08
N GLN A 822 25.57 -17.85 32.64
CA GLN A 822 25.17 -17.95 34.05
C GLN A 822 26.16 -17.31 35.06
N SER A 823 27.16 -16.58 34.57
CA SER A 823 28.31 -16.07 35.32
C SER A 823 28.44 -14.54 35.25
N GLU A 824 28.13 -13.92 34.10
CA GLU A 824 28.25 -12.47 33.88
C GLU A 824 26.89 -11.78 33.69
N ALA A 825 26.85 -10.46 33.89
CA ALA A 825 25.68 -9.64 33.55
C ALA A 825 25.51 -9.49 32.03
N GLU A 826 24.27 -9.58 31.52
CA GLU A 826 24.01 -9.43 30.10
C GLU A 826 24.02 -7.95 29.67
N THR A 827 25.21 -7.44 29.37
CA THR A 827 25.47 -6.08 28.86
C THR A 827 25.49 -6.05 27.32
N MET A 828 25.85 -4.93 26.67
CA MET A 828 26.04 -4.91 25.21
C MET A 828 27.40 -5.49 24.83
N GLU A 829 28.42 -5.09 25.58
CA GLU A 829 29.78 -5.62 25.61
C GLU A 829 29.75 -7.15 25.63
N HIS A 830 29.04 -7.73 26.60
CA HIS A 830 28.83 -9.17 26.73
C HIS A 830 28.20 -9.77 25.46
N ILE A 831 27.00 -9.34 25.07
CA ILE A 831 26.27 -9.95 23.93
C ILE A 831 27.06 -9.90 22.61
N PHE A 832 27.75 -8.79 22.33
CA PHE A 832 28.23 -8.47 20.99
C PHE A 832 29.75 -8.49 20.79
N ARG A 833 30.55 -8.49 21.86
CA ARG A 833 32.03 -8.54 21.79
C ARG A 833 32.59 -9.68 22.64
N ASP A 834 32.12 -9.83 23.88
CA ASP A 834 32.86 -10.60 24.89
C ASP A 834 32.38 -12.06 25.03
N TYR A 835 31.11 -12.35 24.71
CA TYR A 835 30.54 -13.70 24.76
C TYR A 835 31.14 -14.64 23.67
N PRO A 836 31.40 -15.94 23.97
CA PRO A 836 32.07 -16.88 23.06
C PRO A 836 31.54 -16.93 21.61
N THR A 837 30.23 -17.09 21.39
CA THR A 837 29.66 -17.12 20.03
C THR A 837 29.82 -15.78 19.29
N ALA A 838 29.93 -14.64 19.98
CA ALA A 838 30.25 -13.37 19.33
C ALA A 838 31.71 -13.36 18.87
N LYS A 839 32.65 -13.76 19.75
CA LYS A 839 34.08 -13.91 19.41
C LYS A 839 34.28 -14.88 18.24
N GLU A 840 33.60 -16.01 18.25
CA GLU A 840 33.58 -16.99 17.15
C GLU A 840 33.02 -16.39 15.84
N THR A 841 31.90 -15.66 15.90
CA THR A 841 31.33 -14.96 14.74
C THR A 841 32.33 -13.97 14.15
N TRP A 842 33.06 -13.21 14.99
CA TRP A 842 34.10 -12.29 14.54
C TRP A 842 35.32 -13.02 13.96
N GLN A 843 35.70 -14.19 14.51
CA GLN A 843 36.76 -15.03 13.97
C GLN A 843 36.41 -15.60 12.58
N GLN A 844 35.22 -16.19 12.41
CA GLN A 844 34.76 -16.76 11.13
C GLN A 844 34.61 -15.71 10.02
N LEU A 845 34.35 -14.44 10.38
CA LEU A 845 34.30 -13.31 9.45
C LEU A 845 35.68 -12.70 9.13
N TYR A 846 36.78 -13.27 9.66
CA TYR A 846 38.14 -12.73 9.59
C TYR A 846 38.29 -11.32 10.21
N LEU A 847 37.50 -11.04 11.24
CA LEU A 847 37.41 -9.77 11.97
C LEU A 847 38.04 -9.84 13.37
N VAL A 848 39.03 -10.71 13.61
CA VAL A 848 39.63 -10.94 14.94
C VAL A 848 40.11 -9.65 15.62
N TRP A 849 40.58 -8.68 14.83
CA TRP A 849 40.97 -7.33 15.29
C TRP A 849 39.82 -6.52 15.93
N SER A 850 38.55 -6.91 15.77
CA SER A 850 37.43 -6.30 16.47
C SER A 850 37.26 -6.82 17.91
N ILE A 851 38.10 -7.74 18.37
CA ILE A 851 38.11 -8.26 19.74
C ILE A 851 39.31 -7.69 20.54
N SER A 852 40.38 -7.26 19.86
CA SER A 852 41.69 -6.95 20.47
C SER A 852 41.84 -5.56 21.12
N GLU A 853 40.74 -4.81 21.31
CA GLU A 853 40.73 -3.58 22.12
C GLU A 853 40.00 -3.84 23.45
N GLU A 854 40.71 -4.38 24.44
CA GLU A 854 40.11 -4.80 25.72
C GLU A 854 39.72 -3.62 26.63
N SER A 855 40.09 -2.38 26.30
CA SER A 855 39.96 -1.20 27.18
C SER A 855 38.91 -0.16 26.75
N SER A 856 38.21 -0.33 25.62
CA SER A 856 37.24 0.66 25.10
C SER A 856 35.78 0.31 25.44
N ASN A 857 34.97 1.32 25.75
CA ASN A 857 33.52 1.18 25.95
C ASN A 857 32.86 0.79 24.61
N PHE A 858 31.76 0.01 24.64
CA PHE A 858 31.08 -0.47 23.43
C PHE A 858 30.75 0.63 22.41
N SER A 859 30.41 1.83 22.88
CA SER A 859 30.07 2.97 22.04
C SER A 859 31.30 3.53 21.30
N GLU A 860 32.48 3.42 21.91
CA GLU A 860 33.77 3.84 21.38
C GLU A 860 34.35 2.81 20.42
N TRP A 861 34.23 1.53 20.77
CA TRP A 861 34.52 0.40 19.90
C TRP A 861 33.73 0.51 18.59
N MET A 862 32.42 0.80 18.69
CA MET A 862 31.57 1.09 17.53
C MET A 862 32.03 2.35 16.77
N ARG A 863 32.43 3.43 17.46
CA ARG A 863 32.99 4.65 16.85
C ARG A 863 34.25 4.35 16.02
N SER A 864 35.30 3.82 16.67
CA SER A 864 36.57 3.41 16.04
C SER A 864 36.33 2.51 14.82
N THR A 865 35.50 1.48 15.00
CA THR A 865 35.18 0.48 13.97
C THR A 865 34.40 1.05 12.79
N PHE A 866 33.42 1.93 13.01
CA PHE A 866 32.65 2.49 11.89
C PHE A 866 33.37 3.64 11.20
N GLU A 867 34.21 4.41 11.88
CA GLU A 867 34.89 5.57 11.28
C GLU A 867 36.14 5.16 10.49
N SER A 868 37.02 4.36 11.08
CA SER A 868 38.32 3.99 10.48
C SER A 868 38.25 2.96 9.33
N ARG A 869 37.09 2.33 9.08
CA ARG A 869 36.96 1.19 8.15
C ARG A 869 36.16 1.50 6.89
N SER A 870 36.27 0.65 5.85
CA SER A 870 35.58 0.82 4.57
C SER A 870 34.05 0.60 4.68
N LYS A 871 33.26 1.20 3.78
CA LYS A 871 31.80 0.97 3.73
C LYS A 871 31.43 -0.50 3.44
N ALA A 872 32.33 -1.31 2.89
CA ALA A 872 32.09 -2.75 2.75
C ALA A 872 32.20 -3.45 4.12
N LEU A 873 33.26 -3.18 4.86
CA LEU A 873 33.52 -3.78 6.18
C LEU A 873 32.42 -3.41 7.20
N CYS A 874 32.04 -2.13 7.24
CA CYS A 874 30.97 -1.67 8.13
C CYS A 874 29.59 -2.27 7.79
N ARG A 875 29.32 -2.63 6.52
CA ARG A 875 28.10 -3.38 6.16
C ARG A 875 28.13 -4.80 6.72
N MET A 876 29.25 -5.50 6.59
CA MET A 876 29.42 -6.86 7.13
C MET A 876 29.25 -6.87 8.66
N ILE A 877 29.86 -5.91 9.35
CA ILE A 877 29.76 -5.72 10.81
C ILE A 877 28.31 -5.38 11.22
N ALA A 878 27.61 -4.49 10.49
CA ALA A 878 26.20 -4.20 10.75
C ALA A 878 25.28 -5.43 10.58
N CYS A 879 25.56 -6.28 9.59
CA CYS A 879 24.85 -7.56 9.41
C CYS A 879 25.15 -8.55 10.53
N ALA A 880 26.42 -8.69 10.94
CA ALA A 880 26.84 -9.57 12.03
C ALA A 880 26.21 -9.17 13.38
N LEU A 881 26.25 -7.88 13.74
CA LEU A 881 25.56 -7.35 14.92
C LEU A 881 24.05 -7.63 14.89
N TRP A 882 23.42 -7.51 13.72
CA TRP A 882 22.01 -7.86 13.57
C TRP A 882 21.75 -9.38 13.73
N ALA A 883 22.63 -10.23 13.20
CA ALA A 883 22.54 -11.69 13.32
C ALA A 883 22.75 -12.19 14.76
N ILE A 884 23.80 -11.71 15.45
CA ILE A 884 24.08 -12.00 16.87
C ILE A 884 22.86 -11.62 17.73
N TRP A 885 22.29 -10.42 17.51
CA TRP A 885 21.08 -9.98 18.21
C TRP A 885 19.89 -10.91 17.95
N MET A 886 19.65 -11.30 16.69
CA MET A 886 18.56 -12.22 16.36
C MET A 886 18.74 -13.60 17.01
N SER A 887 19.95 -14.16 16.96
CA SER A 887 20.29 -15.46 17.57
C SER A 887 20.04 -15.46 19.08
N ARG A 888 20.56 -14.46 19.80
CA ARG A 888 20.31 -14.26 21.24
C ARG A 888 18.80 -14.25 21.54
N ASN A 889 17.99 -13.50 20.75
CA ASN A 889 16.55 -13.40 21.00
C ASN A 889 15.77 -14.70 20.74
N ARG A 890 16.27 -15.60 19.89
CA ARG A 890 15.74 -16.98 19.79
C ARG A 890 16.06 -17.76 21.06
N TRP A 891 17.34 -17.83 21.42
CA TRP A 891 17.79 -18.63 22.56
C TRP A 891 17.14 -18.18 23.89
N ALA A 892 17.00 -16.87 24.10
CA ALA A 892 16.31 -16.31 25.28
C ALA A 892 14.81 -16.66 25.38
N ALA A 893 14.18 -17.17 24.32
CA ALA A 893 12.81 -17.68 24.33
C ALA A 893 12.71 -19.20 24.58
N LEU A 894 13.84 -19.92 24.60
CA LEU A 894 13.89 -21.38 24.75
C LEU A 894 14.24 -21.84 26.17
N VAL A 895 14.97 -21.02 26.95
CA VAL A 895 15.52 -21.39 28.28
C VAL A 895 14.45 -21.86 29.29
N ASP A 896 13.25 -21.29 29.21
CA ASP A 896 12.15 -21.53 30.16
C ASP A 896 11.17 -22.60 29.63
N LEU A 897 11.56 -23.40 28.62
CA LEU A 897 10.75 -24.47 28.03
C LEU A 897 11.41 -25.84 28.24
N ARG A 898 10.57 -26.87 28.49
CA ARG A 898 10.95 -28.26 28.25
C ARG A 898 10.82 -28.54 26.76
N LEU A 899 11.81 -29.22 26.19
CA LEU A 899 11.90 -29.50 24.75
C LEU A 899 11.94 -31.00 24.48
N LYS A 900 11.35 -31.42 23.35
CA LYS A 900 11.46 -32.79 22.83
C LYS A 900 12.72 -32.91 21.97
N VAL A 901 13.36 -34.06 22.04
CA VAL A 901 14.59 -34.42 21.30
C VAL A 901 14.40 -35.80 20.69
N ASN A 902 13.91 -35.84 19.46
CA ASN A 902 13.62 -37.08 18.71
C ASN A 902 14.88 -37.55 17.97
N PHE A 903 15.16 -38.86 17.98
CA PHE A 903 16.34 -39.46 17.33
C PHE A 903 16.03 -40.78 16.63
N ASP A 904 16.79 -41.09 15.57
CA ASP A 904 16.69 -42.32 14.77
C ASP A 904 18.06 -42.61 14.08
N ALA A 905 18.28 -43.81 13.55
CA ALA A 905 19.50 -44.21 12.87
C ALA A 905 19.29 -45.05 11.59
N ALA A 906 19.70 -44.51 10.44
CA ALA A 906 19.82 -45.30 9.21
C ALA A 906 21.17 -46.05 9.22
N PHE A 907 21.18 -47.35 8.89
CA PHE A 907 22.39 -48.20 8.95
C PHE A 907 22.61 -49.04 7.69
N ASN A 908 23.80 -48.93 7.10
CA ASN A 908 24.23 -49.74 5.97
C ASN A 908 25.00 -50.99 6.44
N ARG A 909 24.38 -52.16 6.28
CA ARG A 909 24.94 -53.47 6.69
C ARG A 909 26.26 -53.83 5.98
N HIS A 910 26.50 -53.31 4.78
CA HIS A 910 27.66 -53.63 3.95
C HIS A 910 28.86 -52.73 4.25
N THR A 911 28.65 -51.42 4.40
CA THR A 911 29.74 -50.47 4.71
C THR A 911 30.03 -50.32 6.20
N LYS A 912 29.14 -50.81 7.08
CA LYS A 912 29.19 -50.62 8.55
C LYS A 912 29.14 -49.15 8.97
N GLU A 913 28.45 -48.34 8.17
CA GLU A 913 28.19 -46.92 8.42
C GLU A 913 26.76 -46.72 8.90
N SER A 914 26.54 -45.72 9.75
CA SER A 914 25.22 -45.20 10.06
C SER A 914 25.17 -43.68 9.93
N CYS A 915 23.96 -43.14 9.79
CA CYS A 915 23.70 -41.73 10.05
C CYS A 915 22.63 -41.60 11.13
N SER A 916 22.91 -40.82 12.16
CA SER A 916 21.94 -40.43 13.19
C SER A 916 21.16 -39.21 12.72
N GLY A 917 19.84 -39.32 12.66
CA GLY A 917 18.93 -38.18 12.48
C GLY A 917 18.46 -37.67 13.83
N ILE A 918 18.50 -36.35 14.05
CA ILE A 918 18.10 -35.72 15.32
C ILE A 918 17.22 -34.50 15.04
N VAL A 919 16.11 -34.39 15.76
CA VAL A 919 15.18 -33.25 15.72
C VAL A 919 14.96 -32.73 17.13
N ILE A 920 14.92 -31.40 17.29
CA ILE A 920 14.58 -30.77 18.56
C ILE A 920 13.36 -29.87 18.35
N CYS A 921 12.30 -30.14 19.12
CA CYS A 921 10.98 -29.51 18.99
C CYS A 921 10.55 -28.85 20.30
N ASN A 922 9.73 -27.79 20.19
CA ASN A 922 9.04 -27.23 21.34
C ASN A 922 7.74 -28.01 21.66
N SER A 923 7.04 -27.60 22.73
CA SER A 923 5.77 -28.17 23.20
C SER A 923 4.56 -27.97 22.26
N LYS A 924 4.79 -27.67 20.97
CA LYS A 924 3.80 -27.59 19.90
C LYS A 924 4.26 -28.27 18.59
N ALA A 925 5.29 -29.13 18.66
CA ALA A 925 5.95 -29.71 17.48
C ALA A 925 6.53 -28.66 16.50
N GLU A 926 6.85 -27.44 16.95
CA GLU A 926 7.61 -26.50 16.13
C GLU A 926 9.10 -26.85 16.22
N VAL A 927 9.70 -27.28 15.10
CA VAL A 927 11.13 -27.62 14.98
C VAL A 927 12.00 -26.40 15.29
N ILE A 928 12.86 -26.53 16.30
CA ILE A 928 13.86 -25.54 16.72
C ILE A 928 15.15 -25.75 15.93
N CYS A 929 15.60 -27.00 15.82
CA CYS A 929 16.71 -27.37 14.95
C CYS A 929 16.70 -28.86 14.61
N SER A 930 17.44 -29.22 13.57
CA SER A 930 17.73 -30.60 13.19
C SER A 930 19.22 -30.79 12.90
N LYS A 931 19.69 -32.04 13.02
CA LYS A 931 21.09 -32.43 12.79
C LYS A 931 21.17 -33.84 12.21
N THR A 932 22.05 -34.04 11.23
CA THR A 932 22.51 -35.37 10.80
C THR A 932 23.94 -35.60 11.31
N VAL A 933 24.28 -36.84 11.68
CA VAL A 933 25.65 -37.20 12.12
C VAL A 933 26.04 -38.56 11.53
N MET A 934 27.05 -38.57 10.67
CA MET A 934 27.66 -39.79 10.15
C MET A 934 28.51 -40.50 11.22
N ASN A 935 28.34 -41.81 11.36
CA ASN A 935 29.11 -42.68 12.24
C ASN A 935 29.66 -43.88 11.44
N PHE A 936 30.84 -44.37 11.82
CA PHE A 936 31.59 -45.40 11.10
C PHE A 936 31.91 -46.59 12.03
N ASN A 937 32.19 -47.76 11.46
CA ASN A 937 32.50 -49.01 12.19
C ASN A 937 31.37 -49.50 13.13
N ILE A 938 30.12 -49.22 12.79
CA ILE A 938 28.93 -49.64 13.54
C ILE A 938 28.64 -51.12 13.28
N SER A 939 28.62 -51.96 14.32
CA SER A 939 28.47 -53.42 14.18
C SER A 939 27.11 -53.83 13.59
N SER A 940 26.04 -53.23 14.09
CA SER A 940 24.65 -53.57 13.82
C SER A 940 23.74 -52.32 13.83
N ALA A 941 22.52 -52.46 13.29
CA ALA A 941 21.50 -51.41 13.41
C ALA A 941 21.16 -51.10 14.87
N PHE A 942 21.18 -52.12 15.75
CA PHE A 942 20.90 -51.94 17.17
C PHE A 942 21.95 -51.05 17.87
N VAL A 943 23.21 -51.09 17.42
CA VAL A 943 24.24 -50.13 17.85
C VAL A 943 24.04 -48.75 17.24
N ALA A 944 23.55 -48.66 16.00
CA ALA A 944 23.24 -47.38 15.36
C ALA A 944 22.21 -46.56 16.19
N GLU A 945 21.16 -47.21 16.71
CA GLU A 945 20.16 -46.58 17.58
C GLU A 945 20.76 -46.00 18.87
N ALA A 946 21.59 -46.79 19.57
CA ALA A 946 22.24 -46.35 20.80
C ALA A 946 23.21 -45.18 20.58
N VAL A 947 23.89 -45.16 19.42
CA VAL A 947 24.73 -44.03 19.00
C VAL A 947 23.90 -42.80 18.66
N ALA A 948 22.74 -42.94 18.00
CA ALA A 948 21.85 -41.81 17.73
C ALA A 948 21.31 -41.16 19.02
N CYS A 949 20.94 -41.97 20.02
CA CYS A 949 20.56 -41.47 21.34
C CYS A 949 21.70 -40.66 22.01
N LEU A 950 22.93 -41.17 21.95
CA LEU A 950 24.12 -40.50 22.48
C LEU A 950 24.43 -39.18 21.75
N GLN A 951 24.25 -39.13 20.42
CA GLN A 951 24.43 -37.91 19.63
C GLN A 951 23.32 -36.88 19.93
N ALA A 952 22.09 -37.33 20.19
CA ALA A 952 20.97 -36.48 20.57
C ALA A 952 21.18 -35.81 21.95
N LEU A 953 21.65 -36.57 22.94
CA LEU A 953 22.06 -36.04 24.25
C LEU A 953 23.21 -35.04 24.13
N ASN A 954 24.24 -35.36 23.34
CA ASN A 954 25.35 -34.43 23.05
C ASN A 954 24.85 -33.13 22.42
N LEU A 955 23.90 -33.18 21.49
CA LEU A 955 23.31 -31.99 20.88
C LEU A 955 22.52 -31.16 21.91
N GLY A 956 21.76 -31.80 22.80
CA GLY A 956 21.05 -31.14 23.89
C GLY A 956 21.99 -30.36 24.82
N LEU A 957 23.14 -30.95 25.18
CA LEU A 957 24.17 -30.27 25.98
C LEU A 957 24.89 -29.16 25.21
N GLN A 958 25.22 -29.37 23.92
CA GLN A 958 25.82 -28.35 23.05
C GLN A 958 24.92 -27.09 22.91
N LEU A 959 23.60 -27.25 22.99
CA LEU A 959 22.63 -26.16 22.94
C LEU A 959 22.33 -25.52 24.32
N GLY A 960 22.86 -26.11 25.40
CA GLY A 960 22.64 -25.66 26.77
C GLY A 960 21.21 -25.91 27.26
N LEU A 961 20.56 -26.99 26.81
CA LEU A 961 19.21 -27.34 27.23
C LEU A 961 19.21 -27.84 28.69
N LYS A 962 18.20 -27.43 29.46
CA LYS A 962 18.05 -27.81 30.88
C LYS A 962 17.02 -28.91 31.11
N ASN A 963 15.93 -28.91 30.34
CA ASN A 963 14.80 -29.82 30.51
C ASN A 963 14.48 -30.49 29.17
N VAL A 964 14.74 -31.79 29.05
CA VAL A 964 14.59 -32.55 27.81
C VAL A 964 13.76 -33.83 27.98
N GLU A 965 12.90 -34.09 26.99
CA GLU A 965 12.25 -35.37 26.74
C GLU A 965 12.91 -35.97 25.49
N VAL A 966 13.68 -37.04 25.67
CA VAL A 966 14.47 -37.70 24.62
C VAL A 966 13.69 -38.91 24.12
N GLU A 967 13.36 -38.91 22.83
CA GLU A 967 12.37 -39.81 22.24
C GLU A 967 12.96 -40.60 21.07
N GLY A 968 12.62 -41.88 20.97
CA GLY A 968 12.96 -42.72 19.82
C GLY A 968 12.11 -43.99 19.78
N ASP A 969 12.00 -44.62 18.61
CA ASP A 969 11.18 -45.82 18.37
C ASP A 969 11.93 -47.15 18.59
N SER A 970 13.21 -47.08 18.99
CA SER A 970 13.95 -48.24 19.49
C SER A 970 13.58 -48.57 20.94
N HIS A 971 12.43 -49.26 21.13
CA HIS A 971 11.93 -49.68 22.45
C HIS A 971 13.00 -50.37 23.31
N SER A 972 13.85 -51.20 22.69
CA SER A 972 14.92 -51.96 23.35
C SER A 972 16.12 -51.11 23.80
N VAL A 973 16.31 -49.91 23.23
CA VAL A 973 17.28 -48.91 23.74
C VAL A 973 16.62 -48.10 24.86
N ILE A 974 15.42 -47.55 24.63
CA ILE A 974 14.71 -46.72 25.62
C ILE A 974 14.46 -47.49 26.93
N GLN A 975 13.96 -48.73 26.85
CA GLN A 975 13.68 -49.55 28.02
C GLN A 975 14.95 -49.78 28.87
N LYS A 976 16.12 -49.98 28.25
CA LYS A 976 17.38 -50.15 28.98
C LYS A 976 17.86 -48.87 29.65
N LEU A 977 17.69 -47.71 29.00
CA LEU A 977 17.96 -46.39 29.58
C LEU A 977 17.02 -46.06 30.76
N GLN A 978 15.78 -46.55 30.72
CA GLN A 978 14.81 -46.43 31.82
C GLN A 978 15.12 -47.39 32.98
N GLU A 979 15.43 -48.66 32.70
CA GLU A 979 15.66 -49.69 33.73
C GLU A 979 16.99 -49.53 34.48
N LYS A 980 18.01 -48.92 33.86
CA LYS A 980 19.33 -48.62 34.47
C LYS A 980 20.06 -49.82 35.11
N LYS A 981 19.76 -51.04 34.65
CA LYS A 981 20.43 -52.28 35.04
C LYS A 981 21.74 -52.45 34.25
N ASP A 982 22.62 -53.30 34.77
CA ASP A 982 23.90 -53.60 34.11
C ASP A 982 23.67 -54.47 32.85
N ASP A 983 23.69 -53.83 31.68
CA ASP A 983 23.48 -54.49 30.39
C ASP A 983 24.73 -55.24 29.91
N ARG A 984 24.53 -56.42 29.30
CA ARG A 984 25.59 -57.27 28.74
C ARG A 984 25.54 -57.38 27.20
N SER A 985 24.85 -56.47 26.52
CA SER A 985 24.75 -56.46 25.05
C SER A 985 25.77 -55.51 24.41
N GLU A 986 25.87 -55.55 23.08
CA GLU A 986 26.83 -54.72 22.31
C GLU A 986 26.63 -53.20 22.48
N ILE A 987 25.49 -52.74 22.99
CA ILE A 987 25.23 -51.32 23.28
C ILE A 987 25.56 -50.88 24.71
N SER A 988 25.99 -51.78 25.58
CA SER A 988 26.21 -51.54 27.02
C SER A 988 27.10 -50.33 27.34
N MET A 989 28.11 -50.03 26.51
CA MET A 989 28.97 -48.85 26.68
C MET A 989 28.24 -47.55 26.30
N TYR A 990 27.61 -47.49 25.13
CA TYR A 990 26.81 -46.33 24.68
C TYR A 990 25.64 -46.00 25.63
N LEU A 991 25.05 -47.02 26.28
CA LEU A 991 24.05 -46.84 27.33
C LEU A 991 24.63 -46.16 28.58
N LYS A 992 25.85 -46.55 29.01
CA LYS A 992 26.53 -45.94 30.16
C LYS A 992 26.94 -44.50 29.87
N ASP A 993 27.46 -44.22 28.67
CA ASP A 993 27.78 -42.85 28.24
C ASP A 993 26.51 -41.98 28.13
N SER A 994 25.41 -42.52 27.58
CA SER A 994 24.13 -41.81 27.49
C SER A 994 23.55 -41.48 28.87
N LEU A 995 23.65 -42.42 29.82
CA LEU A 995 23.25 -42.16 31.20
C LEU A 995 24.15 -41.12 31.88
N ALA A 996 25.46 -41.14 31.64
CA ALA A 996 26.39 -40.13 32.14
C ALA A 996 26.10 -38.73 31.58
N LEU A 997 25.82 -38.61 30.28
CA LEU A 997 25.40 -37.33 29.69
C LEU A 997 24.05 -36.85 30.25
N SER A 998 23.08 -37.76 30.44
CA SER A 998 21.74 -37.43 30.97
C SER A 998 21.76 -36.77 32.35
N ALA A 999 22.82 -37.00 33.15
CA ALA A 999 23.01 -36.40 34.47
C ALA A 999 23.43 -34.92 34.45
N ASN A 1000 23.75 -34.35 33.27
CA ASN A 1000 24.14 -32.94 33.11
C ASN A 1000 22.95 -32.01 32.78
N PHE A 1001 21.73 -32.55 32.72
CA PHE A 1001 20.48 -31.79 32.54
C PHE A 1001 19.77 -31.60 33.89
N ASP A 1002 19.09 -30.47 34.10
CA ASP A 1002 18.20 -30.26 35.26
C ASP A 1002 17.06 -31.31 35.27
N SER A 1003 16.63 -31.76 34.09
CA SER A 1003 15.68 -32.86 33.91
C SER A 1003 15.88 -33.53 32.55
N CYS A 1004 16.10 -34.85 32.53
CA CYS A 1004 16.15 -35.67 31.31
C CYS A 1004 15.24 -36.89 31.48
N ILE A 1005 14.31 -37.10 30.54
CA ILE A 1005 13.39 -38.24 30.52
C ILE A 1005 13.54 -38.97 29.19
N PHE A 1006 13.73 -40.29 29.23
CA PHE A 1006 13.72 -41.14 28.03
C PHE A 1006 12.32 -41.69 27.79
N LEU A 1007 11.77 -41.49 26.60
CA LEU A 1007 10.43 -41.92 26.21
C LEU A 1007 10.48 -42.75 24.93
N PHE A 1008 9.60 -43.75 24.84
CA PHE A 1008 9.41 -44.54 23.63
C PHE A 1008 8.30 -43.86 22.81
N THR A 1009 8.59 -43.53 21.56
CA THR A 1009 7.60 -43.05 20.59
C THR A 1009 7.32 -44.15 19.56
N ASN A 1010 6.20 -44.08 18.83
CA ASN A 1010 5.99 -44.97 17.69
C ASN A 1010 6.76 -44.43 16.46
N ARG A 1011 7.01 -45.29 15.48
CA ARG A 1011 7.80 -44.93 14.29
C ARG A 1011 7.18 -43.81 13.46
N GLU A 1012 5.84 -43.71 13.42
CA GLU A 1012 5.14 -42.60 12.77
C GLU A 1012 5.48 -41.26 13.43
N ALA A 1013 5.39 -41.15 14.76
CA ALA A 1013 5.83 -39.98 15.53
C ALA A 1013 7.35 -39.97 15.81
N ASN A 1014 8.13 -40.65 14.97
CA ASN A 1014 9.59 -40.48 14.83
C ASN A 1014 10.00 -40.21 13.37
N LYS A 1015 9.06 -40.17 12.43
CA LYS A 1015 9.29 -40.16 10.97
C LYS A 1015 10.24 -39.04 10.51
N VAL A 1016 10.18 -37.87 11.14
CA VAL A 1016 11.09 -36.75 10.85
C VAL A 1016 12.56 -37.09 11.16
N ALA A 1017 12.82 -37.77 12.28
CA ALA A 1017 14.16 -38.24 12.62
C ALA A 1017 14.59 -39.37 11.67
N HIS A 1018 13.66 -40.26 11.30
CA HIS A 1018 13.87 -41.34 10.34
C HIS A 1018 14.34 -40.84 8.96
N GLU A 1019 13.63 -39.88 8.39
CA GLU A 1019 13.94 -39.31 7.06
C GLU A 1019 15.25 -38.53 7.06
N LEU A 1020 15.53 -37.77 8.12
CA LEU A 1020 16.83 -37.12 8.32
C LEU A 1020 17.98 -38.13 8.43
N ALA A 1021 17.75 -39.25 9.11
CA ALA A 1021 18.73 -40.32 9.24
C ALA A 1021 19.02 -40.98 7.89
N GLN A 1022 17.97 -41.31 7.12
CA GLN A 1022 18.12 -41.89 5.78
C GLN A 1022 18.81 -40.92 4.81
N GLU A 1023 18.34 -39.68 4.70
CA GLU A 1023 18.88 -38.73 3.71
C GLU A 1023 20.30 -38.26 4.08
N GLY A 1024 20.61 -38.17 5.38
CA GLY A 1024 21.97 -37.97 5.85
C GLY A 1024 22.92 -39.11 5.47
N LEU A 1025 22.46 -40.37 5.51
CA LEU A 1025 23.22 -41.54 5.04
C LEU A 1025 23.40 -41.54 3.51
N THR A 1026 22.36 -41.17 2.76
CA THR A 1026 22.41 -41.04 1.29
C THR A 1026 23.40 -39.98 0.84
N ARG A 1027 23.38 -38.79 1.45
CA ARG A 1027 24.29 -37.67 1.13
C ARG A 1027 25.70 -37.85 1.71
N ARG A 1028 25.81 -38.60 2.83
CA ARG A 1028 27.02 -38.73 3.67
C ARG A 1028 27.50 -37.37 4.22
N GLU A 1029 26.57 -36.43 4.40
CA GLU A 1029 26.84 -35.06 4.87
C GLU A 1029 26.41 -34.84 6.33
N LEU A 1030 27.23 -34.10 7.07
CA LEU A 1030 26.85 -33.54 8.38
C LEU A 1030 26.10 -32.22 8.14
N VAL A 1031 24.79 -32.27 8.30
CA VAL A 1031 23.87 -31.16 8.11
C VAL A 1031 23.40 -30.65 9.47
N TYR A 1032 23.38 -29.33 9.68
CA TYR A 1032 22.78 -28.70 10.84
C TYR A 1032 21.90 -27.51 10.42
N LEU A 1033 20.64 -27.51 10.84
CA LEU A 1033 19.63 -26.55 10.39
C LEU A 1033 18.84 -25.98 11.57
N SER A 1034 18.73 -24.64 11.63
CA SER A 1034 17.89 -23.92 12.60
C SER A 1034 16.52 -23.61 12.00
N ASP A 1035 15.48 -23.75 12.82
CA ASP A 1035 14.06 -23.52 12.52
C ASP A 1035 13.46 -24.38 11.38
N ARG A 1036 14.16 -25.44 10.95
CA ARG A 1036 13.78 -26.29 9.81
C ARG A 1036 14.49 -27.64 9.80
N VAL A 1037 14.07 -28.49 8.87
CA VAL A 1037 14.67 -29.77 8.49
C VAL A 1037 15.24 -29.71 7.06
N LEU A 1038 15.86 -30.78 6.59
CA LEU A 1038 16.18 -31.00 5.17
C LEU A 1038 14.89 -30.93 4.33
N SER A 1039 14.99 -30.48 3.08
CA SER A 1039 13.84 -30.26 2.17
C SER A 1039 12.94 -31.49 2.05
N GLU A 1040 13.58 -32.66 2.10
CA GLU A 1040 13.02 -33.98 1.87
C GLU A 1040 12.27 -34.50 3.10
N ALA A 1041 12.59 -34.00 4.29
CA ALA A 1041 11.93 -34.33 5.56
C ALA A 1041 10.84 -33.31 5.96
N VAL A 1042 10.54 -32.32 5.10
CA VAL A 1042 9.52 -31.28 5.39
C VAL A 1042 8.12 -31.88 5.45
N GLU A 1043 7.85 -32.93 4.69
CA GLU A 1043 6.54 -33.58 4.63
C GLU A 1043 6.21 -34.31 5.94
N ALA A 1044 7.14 -35.08 6.52
CA ALA A 1044 6.97 -35.64 7.86
C ALA A 1044 6.74 -34.55 8.94
N VAL A 1045 7.34 -33.36 8.80
CA VAL A 1045 7.12 -32.22 9.72
C VAL A 1045 5.73 -31.57 9.55
N ALA A 1046 5.01 -31.89 8.47
CA ALA A 1046 3.60 -31.53 8.29
C ALA A 1046 2.64 -32.63 8.82
N GLU A 1047 3.08 -33.89 8.84
CA GLU A 1047 2.33 -35.01 9.42
C GLU A 1047 2.42 -35.06 10.96
N ASP A 1048 3.61 -34.87 11.54
CA ASP A 1048 3.91 -34.82 12.98
C ASP A 1048 3.23 -33.64 13.75
N LYS A 1049 2.34 -32.91 13.07
CA LYS A 1049 1.55 -31.79 13.62
C LYS A 1049 0.04 -32.03 13.62
N ARG A 1050 -0.42 -33.23 13.25
CA ARG A 1050 -1.83 -33.64 13.34
C ARG A 1050 -2.14 -34.32 14.67
#